data_AF-A0A960IAI5-F1
#
_entry.id   AF-A0A960IAI5-F1
#
_cell.length_a   1.000
_cell.length_b   1.000
_cell.length_c   1.000
_cell.angle_alpha   90.00
_cell.angle_beta   90.00
_cell.angle_gamma   90.00
#
_symmetry.space_group_name_H-M   'P 1'
#
loop_
_entity.id
_entity.type
_entity.pdbx_description
1 polymer ?
#
loop_
_entity_poly.entity_id
_entity_poly.type
_entity_poly.pdbx_seq_one_letter_code
_entity_poly.pdbx_strand_id
1 'polypeptide(L)'
;MTGRLRPRRRNARPSVPPRRPVVVPVNPTPDLWSRVTAWSPGRLRLVLWCVLAVPFVVAALRLVGRHYHPVLDLAMTEFRVRDVGTGDTPLIGLPGRIGTFPDQGSHPGPLSFYLVAPTYRLAGSSAWGLLAGMVVLNLVAIAVVLWLAHRRGGTVATLVAAAVVAVVVRGYGFEVVTQPWNPYLPLLFWLALLLAAWGVLDGDHRLVVVVAAIGSLCAQTHMPYLGLSLGMGTLCVAWLVWDAARHPVERHPITRSLGLAGIVSAVLWLPPVADQLTHDPGNLRMIADYFREPPDDPVGTVEGVRLVLRHLDVFRLIGGAFGADGHVTRAGFDLTGSVLPGVLVLAVWLAAVITAWRLRQRAILGLHVVIGWSLVLAAVSMSRIFGKVWYYLTLWAWTTTALVVVSIIWTAVVVLGRRLPARRSTVTRGAAGVVAAVGVLSWGALTVEALGARVPEQHLSDTLRVITGPTVDALESGDGLSAGADGTYVVTWNDARYFGSQGYGLVNELERRGFDVGVPFTWRVPVTPQRVVTDGEADAEIRLATGFYVDQVADAPGAELVVEYDPRDADDLAEARALESELTDSLRELGLDDLVPLIESNLFGVQLDPRVPVELQEIVDRLLELGTPTAVFLVPVGTDR
;
A
#
# COMPACT_ATOMS: atom_id res chain seq x y z
N MET A 1 -103.45 -58.57 6.25
CA MET A 1 -104.33 -57.47 6.69
C MET A 1 -103.64 -56.72 7.84
N THR A 2 -103.60 -55.39 7.71
CA THR A 2 -103.53 -54.34 8.77
C THR A 2 -103.55 -54.82 10.24
N GLY A 3 -102.84 -54.28 11.21
CA GLY A 3 -102.06 -53.05 11.34
C GLY A 3 -101.98 -52.63 12.82
N ARG A 4 -101.06 -51.69 13.13
CA ARG A 4 -100.92 -50.87 14.35
C ARG A 4 -100.58 -51.57 15.69
N LEU A 5 -99.49 -51.14 16.33
CA LEU A 5 -99.48 -50.23 17.49
C LEU A 5 -98.03 -49.92 17.95
N ARG A 6 -97.75 -48.63 18.19
CA ARG A 6 -96.52 -48.05 18.80
C ARG A 6 -96.49 -48.35 20.32
N PRO A 7 -95.33 -48.46 21.01
CA PRO A 7 -94.46 -47.32 21.41
C PRO A 7 -92.95 -47.72 21.42
N ARG A 8 -91.90 -46.98 21.82
CA ARG A 8 -91.65 -45.78 22.64
C ARG A 8 -90.22 -45.32 22.29
N ARG A 9 -89.99 -44.04 21.98
CA ARG A 9 -88.64 -43.48 21.75
C ARG A 9 -87.93 -43.25 23.08
N ARG A 10 -86.68 -43.72 23.20
CA ARG A 10 -85.71 -43.28 24.23
C ARG A 10 -84.47 -42.71 23.54
N ASN A 11 -84.00 -41.61 24.13
CA ASN A 11 -83.01 -40.63 23.68
C ASN A 11 -81.65 -41.20 23.23
N ALA A 12 -81.13 -40.68 22.13
CA ALA A 12 -79.69 -40.62 21.84
C ALA A 12 -79.32 -39.16 21.53
N ARG A 13 -78.39 -38.60 22.30
CA ARG A 13 -77.82 -37.26 22.11
C ARG A 13 -76.96 -37.25 20.83
N PRO A 14 -76.99 -36.20 19.99
CA PRO A 14 -76.03 -36.06 18.90
C PRO A 14 -74.67 -35.62 19.45
N SER A 15 -73.61 -36.34 19.08
CA SER A 15 -72.21 -36.01 19.36
C SER A 15 -71.76 -34.79 18.54
N VAL A 16 -71.25 -33.77 19.22
CA VAL A 16 -70.61 -32.60 18.60
C VAL A 16 -69.17 -32.98 18.23
N PRO A 17 -68.72 -32.80 16.97
CA PRO A 17 -67.32 -33.04 16.61
C PRO A 17 -66.41 -31.94 17.19
N PRO A 18 -65.17 -32.26 17.58
CA PRO A 18 -64.26 -31.28 18.17
C PRO A 18 -63.83 -30.23 17.14
N ARG A 19 -63.90 -28.94 17.53
CA ARG A 19 -63.37 -27.82 16.74
C ARG A 19 -61.85 -27.97 16.61
N ARG A 20 -61.33 -28.03 15.38
CA ARG A 20 -59.89 -27.93 15.13
C ARG A 20 -59.38 -26.54 15.57
N PRO A 21 -58.24 -26.44 16.26
CA PRO A 21 -57.64 -25.14 16.57
C PRO A 21 -57.25 -24.44 15.27
N VAL A 22 -57.65 -23.18 15.13
CA VAL A 22 -57.18 -22.28 14.07
C VAL A 22 -55.71 -21.99 14.37
N VAL A 23 -54.81 -22.60 13.60
CA VAL A 23 -53.39 -22.24 13.61
C VAL A 23 -53.28 -20.90 12.89
N VAL A 24 -53.10 -19.82 13.64
CA VAL A 24 -52.68 -18.53 13.08
C VAL A 24 -51.24 -18.73 12.58
N PRO A 25 -50.93 -18.53 11.29
CA PRO A 25 -49.56 -18.60 10.84
C PRO A 25 -48.78 -17.47 11.50
N VAL A 26 -47.89 -17.84 12.42
CA VAL A 26 -46.83 -16.94 12.88
C VAL A 26 -45.92 -16.75 11.67
N ASN A 27 -46.05 -15.62 10.97
CA ASN A 27 -45.10 -15.25 9.93
C ASN A 27 -43.71 -15.20 10.61
N PRO A 28 -42.75 -16.07 10.23
CA PRO A 28 -41.42 -16.00 10.81
C PRO A 28 -40.86 -14.60 10.52
N THR A 29 -40.40 -13.91 11.56
CA THR A 29 -39.70 -12.65 11.39
C THR A 29 -38.57 -12.86 10.39
N PRO A 30 -38.49 -12.07 9.30
CA PRO A 30 -37.48 -12.30 8.28
C PRO A 30 -36.08 -12.25 8.89
N ASP A 31 -35.32 -13.34 8.70
CA ASP A 31 -33.89 -13.48 9.01
C ASP A 31 -33.12 -12.26 8.49
N LEU A 32 -32.14 -11.77 9.23
CA LEU A 32 -31.27 -10.66 8.85
C LEU A 32 -30.75 -10.82 7.40
N TRP A 33 -30.44 -12.05 7.00
CA TRP A 33 -30.04 -12.38 5.63
C TRP A 33 -31.08 -12.00 4.58
N SER A 34 -32.36 -12.29 4.84
CA SER A 34 -33.46 -11.95 3.94
C SER A 34 -33.73 -10.45 3.86
N ARG A 35 -33.39 -9.69 4.91
CA ARG A 35 -33.51 -8.22 4.92
C ARG A 35 -32.39 -7.56 4.13
N VAL A 36 -31.15 -8.04 4.25
CA VAL A 36 -29.99 -7.50 3.54
C VAL A 36 -30.06 -7.83 2.05
N THR A 37 -30.50 -9.04 1.66
CA THR A 37 -30.67 -9.40 0.25
C THR A 37 -31.83 -8.68 -0.42
N ALA A 38 -32.78 -8.13 0.35
CA ALA A 38 -33.88 -7.32 -0.16
C ALA A 38 -33.48 -5.86 -0.48
N TRP A 39 -32.27 -5.42 -0.11
CA TRP A 39 -31.81 -4.08 -0.44
C TRP A 39 -31.47 -3.95 -1.93
N SER A 40 -31.67 -2.75 -2.49
CA SER A 40 -31.19 -2.48 -3.83
C SER A 40 -29.66 -2.61 -3.91
N PRO A 41 -29.10 -3.12 -5.02
CA PRO A 41 -27.66 -3.23 -5.24
C PRO A 41 -26.87 -1.96 -4.89
N GLY A 42 -27.39 -0.80 -5.31
CA GLY A 42 -26.78 0.50 -5.02
C GLY A 42 -26.74 0.81 -3.54
N ARG A 43 -27.85 0.58 -2.82
CA ARG A 43 -27.95 0.82 -1.39
C ARG A 43 -26.99 -0.06 -0.59
N LEU A 44 -26.90 -1.35 -0.92
CA LEU A 44 -25.97 -2.26 -0.24
C LEU A 44 -24.52 -1.81 -0.38
N ARG A 45 -24.07 -1.52 -1.61
CA ARG A 45 -22.69 -1.08 -1.86
C ARG A 45 -22.39 0.23 -1.14
N LEU A 46 -23.31 1.18 -1.18
CA LEU A 46 -23.14 2.47 -0.49
C LEU A 46 -22.98 2.27 1.02
N VAL A 47 -23.85 1.47 1.65
CA VAL A 47 -23.76 1.23 3.09
C VAL A 47 -22.46 0.52 3.47
N LEU A 48 -22.05 -0.52 2.73
CA LEU A 48 -20.79 -1.21 3.00
C LEU A 48 -19.58 -0.29 2.79
N TRP A 49 -19.62 0.55 1.76
CA TRP A 49 -18.59 1.56 1.54
C TRP A 49 -18.54 2.57 2.70
N CYS A 50 -19.68 3.10 3.15
CA CYS A 50 -19.73 4.01 4.30
C CYS A 50 -19.18 3.35 5.57
N VAL A 51 -19.53 2.08 5.83
CA VAL A 51 -19.01 1.32 6.97
C VAL A 51 -17.50 1.18 6.88
N LEU A 52 -16.97 0.73 5.74
CA LEU A 52 -15.52 0.60 5.53
C LEU A 52 -14.80 1.95 5.56
N ALA A 53 -15.48 3.05 5.23
CA ALA A 53 -14.90 4.39 5.27
C ALA A 53 -14.73 4.95 6.68
N VAL A 54 -15.53 4.48 7.66
CA VAL A 54 -15.45 4.97 9.05
C VAL A 54 -14.02 4.99 9.61
N PRO A 55 -13.25 3.87 9.63
CA PRO A 55 -11.92 3.89 10.22
C PRO A 55 -10.95 4.78 9.43
N PHE A 56 -11.09 4.90 8.11
CA PHE A 56 -10.29 5.83 7.30
C PHE A 56 -10.57 7.30 7.64
N VAL A 57 -11.84 7.65 7.83
CA VAL A 57 -12.24 9.01 8.23
C VAL A 57 -11.74 9.31 9.64
N VAL A 58 -11.84 8.35 10.57
CA VAL A 58 -11.30 8.49 11.93
C VAL A 58 -9.78 8.73 11.89
N ALA A 59 -9.03 7.94 11.12
CA ALA A 59 -7.60 8.13 10.95
C ALA A 59 -7.28 9.49 10.33
N ALA A 60 -7.96 9.89 9.25
CA ALA A 60 -7.77 11.19 8.61
C ALA A 60 -7.99 12.35 9.58
N LEU A 61 -9.08 12.33 10.37
CA LEU A 61 -9.38 13.33 11.39
C LEU A 61 -8.32 13.35 12.51
N ARG A 62 -7.83 12.19 12.93
CA ARG A 62 -6.77 12.08 13.93
C ARG A 62 -5.46 12.70 13.45
N LEU A 63 -5.18 12.59 12.15
CA LEU A 63 -3.98 13.11 11.49
C LEU A 63 -4.04 14.62 11.25
N VAL A 64 -5.23 15.24 11.11
CA VAL A 64 -5.37 16.70 10.90
C VAL A 64 -4.63 17.48 12.00
N GLY A 65 -4.81 17.10 13.25
CA GLY A 65 -4.28 17.84 14.40
C GLY A 65 -2.81 17.61 14.74
N ARG A 66 -2.05 16.86 13.91
CA ARG A 66 -0.69 16.42 14.23
C ARG A 66 0.43 17.28 13.62
N HIS A 67 0.12 18.40 12.95
CA HIS A 67 1.10 19.32 12.33
C HIS A 67 2.24 18.58 11.59
N TYR A 68 1.84 17.72 10.66
CA TYR A 68 2.74 16.85 9.92
C TYR A 68 3.72 17.64 9.03
N HIS A 69 5.00 17.28 9.05
CA HIS A 69 6.04 17.78 8.15
C HIS A 69 6.64 16.57 7.42
N PRO A 70 6.42 16.42 6.10
CA PRO A 70 6.86 15.23 5.39
C PRO A 70 8.37 15.26 5.20
N VAL A 71 8.97 14.09 5.27
CA VAL A 71 10.42 13.87 5.13
C VAL A 71 10.68 12.83 4.03
N LEU A 72 11.91 12.78 3.53
CA LEU A 72 12.36 11.81 2.51
C LEU A 72 11.36 11.65 1.35
N ASP A 73 10.88 10.44 1.08
CA ASP A 73 10.00 10.12 -0.05
C ASP A 73 8.67 10.88 -0.03
N LEU A 74 8.16 11.21 1.15
CA LEU A 74 6.90 11.95 1.27
C LEU A 74 7.12 13.45 0.98
N ALA A 75 8.28 14.00 1.32
CA ALA A 75 8.69 15.34 0.86
C ALA A 75 8.88 15.35 -0.66
N MET A 76 9.57 14.33 -1.20
CA MET A 76 9.74 14.17 -2.65
C MET A 76 8.40 14.03 -3.38
N THR A 77 7.46 13.30 -2.80
CA THR A 77 6.08 13.18 -3.30
C THR A 77 5.40 14.54 -3.32
N GLU A 78 5.58 15.34 -2.27
CA GLU A 78 4.97 16.66 -2.19
C GLU A 78 5.46 17.61 -3.27
N PHE A 79 6.78 17.67 -3.52
CA PHE A 79 7.34 18.45 -4.62
C PHE A 79 6.60 18.15 -5.92
N ARG A 80 6.46 16.86 -6.26
CA ARG A 80 5.81 16.44 -7.51
C ARG A 80 4.33 16.76 -7.53
N VAL A 81 3.63 16.60 -6.40
CA VAL A 81 2.20 16.92 -6.29
C VAL A 81 1.95 18.43 -6.43
N ARG A 82 2.84 19.28 -5.89
CA ARG A 82 2.78 20.74 -6.05
C ARG A 82 3.00 21.17 -7.49
N ASP A 83 3.82 20.45 -8.24
CA ASP A 83 4.12 20.76 -9.63
C ASP A 83 2.99 20.36 -10.60
N VAL A 84 2.06 19.50 -10.18
CA VAL A 84 0.92 19.09 -11.03
C VAL A 84 0.08 20.29 -11.42
N GLY A 85 -0.05 20.50 -12.74
CA GLY A 85 -0.82 21.58 -13.35
C GLY A 85 0.00 22.84 -13.62
N THR A 86 1.31 22.83 -13.33
CA THR A 86 2.25 23.90 -13.65
C THR A 86 3.05 23.58 -14.92
N GLY A 87 3.98 24.47 -15.30
CA GLY A 87 4.93 24.21 -16.39
C GLY A 87 5.83 22.99 -16.14
N ASP A 88 6.06 22.66 -14.87
CA ASP A 88 6.96 21.58 -14.44
C ASP A 88 6.19 20.29 -14.06
N THR A 89 5.01 20.09 -14.64
CA THR A 89 4.15 18.93 -14.36
C THR A 89 4.95 17.61 -14.51
N PRO A 90 4.98 16.74 -13.49
CA PRO A 90 5.82 15.54 -13.51
C PRO A 90 5.47 14.59 -14.65
N LEU A 91 6.46 14.10 -15.39
CA LEU A 91 6.27 13.13 -16.46
C LEU A 91 6.58 11.68 -16.05
N ILE A 92 7.27 11.51 -14.92
CA ILE A 92 7.74 10.23 -14.37
C ILE A 92 7.40 10.16 -12.87
N GLY A 93 7.56 8.97 -12.27
CA GLY A 93 7.32 8.73 -10.85
C GLY A 93 8.47 9.20 -9.95
N LEU A 94 8.47 8.78 -8.69
CA LEU A 94 9.57 9.05 -7.75
C LEU A 94 10.87 8.35 -8.19
N PRO A 95 12.06 8.87 -7.79
CA PRO A 95 13.31 8.13 -7.91
C PRO A 95 13.19 6.74 -7.30
N GLY A 96 13.84 5.76 -7.94
CA GLY A 96 13.94 4.40 -7.42
C GLY A 96 15.39 3.94 -7.38
N ARG A 97 15.60 2.70 -6.95
CA ARG A 97 16.90 2.01 -7.00
C ARG A 97 17.23 1.58 -8.44
N ILE A 98 17.30 2.52 -9.37
CA ILE A 98 17.45 2.30 -10.82
C ILE A 98 18.68 3.10 -11.27
N GLY A 99 19.71 2.43 -11.78
CA GLY A 99 20.96 3.11 -12.17
C GLY A 99 21.81 3.54 -10.97
N THR A 100 22.65 4.56 -11.18
CA THR A 100 23.66 5.02 -10.22
C THR A 100 23.40 6.44 -9.79
N PHE A 101 23.51 6.72 -8.49
CA PHE A 101 23.50 8.09 -7.97
C PHE A 101 24.68 8.91 -8.53
N PRO A 102 24.51 10.20 -8.87
CA PRO A 102 23.30 11.02 -8.75
C PRO A 102 22.33 10.91 -9.94
N ASP A 103 22.69 10.17 -10.99
CA ASP A 103 21.95 9.98 -12.24
C ASP A 103 20.94 8.81 -12.20
N GLN A 104 20.25 8.62 -11.08
CA GLN A 104 19.35 7.49 -10.90
C GLN A 104 18.01 7.66 -11.65
N GLY A 105 17.45 6.55 -12.12
CA GLY A 105 16.16 6.47 -12.76
C GLY A 105 14.99 6.53 -11.77
N SER A 106 13.80 6.69 -12.31
CA SER A 106 12.55 6.86 -11.55
C SER A 106 11.51 5.81 -11.91
N HIS A 107 10.49 5.68 -11.07
CA HIS A 107 9.32 4.88 -11.38
C HIS A 107 8.63 5.34 -12.67
N PRO A 108 7.92 4.46 -13.40
CA PRO A 108 7.64 4.72 -14.81
C PRO A 108 6.79 5.95 -15.09
N GLY A 109 5.88 6.35 -14.19
CA GLY A 109 4.99 7.47 -14.48
C GLY A 109 4.33 8.18 -13.29
N PRO A 110 3.67 9.31 -13.57
CA PRO A 110 3.29 10.29 -12.55
C PRO A 110 1.83 10.15 -12.06
N LEU A 111 1.10 9.10 -12.49
CA LEU A 111 -0.34 8.99 -12.22
C LEU A 111 -0.69 9.07 -10.73
N SER A 112 0.17 8.57 -9.84
CA SER A 112 0.00 8.72 -8.39
C SER A 112 -0.11 10.19 -7.99
N PHE A 113 0.78 11.05 -8.49
CA PHE A 113 0.78 12.49 -8.21
C PHE A 113 -0.47 13.17 -8.77
N TYR A 114 -0.84 12.82 -10.01
CA TYR A 114 -2.03 13.38 -10.67
C TYR A 114 -3.32 13.05 -9.93
N LEU A 115 -3.40 11.87 -9.30
CA LEU A 115 -4.56 11.45 -8.54
C LEU A 115 -4.61 12.04 -7.12
N VAL A 116 -3.45 12.30 -6.51
CA VAL A 116 -3.36 12.95 -5.19
C VAL A 116 -3.60 14.46 -5.28
N ALA A 117 -3.13 15.11 -6.35
CA ALA A 117 -3.16 16.57 -6.51
C ALA A 117 -4.53 17.24 -6.29
N PRO A 118 -5.66 16.72 -6.80
CA PRO A 118 -6.96 17.36 -6.59
C PRO A 118 -7.32 17.47 -5.10
N THR A 119 -7.18 16.38 -4.35
CA THR A 119 -7.46 16.37 -2.90
C THR A 119 -6.47 17.25 -2.15
N TYR A 120 -5.19 17.20 -2.52
CA TYR A 120 -4.15 18.04 -1.94
C TYR A 120 -4.47 19.53 -2.09
N ARG A 121 -4.85 19.99 -3.29
CA ARG A 121 -5.25 21.38 -3.55
C ARG A 121 -6.52 21.77 -2.77
N LEU A 122 -7.53 20.90 -2.77
CA LEU A 122 -8.79 21.14 -2.02
C LEU A 122 -8.57 21.20 -0.51
N ALA A 123 -7.57 20.48 0.01
CA ALA A 123 -7.15 20.49 1.41
C ALA A 123 -6.16 21.62 1.74
N GLY A 124 -6.07 22.65 0.89
CA GLY A 124 -5.26 23.84 1.11
C GLY A 124 -3.77 23.66 0.83
N SER A 125 -3.38 22.66 0.04
CA SER A 125 -1.97 22.38 -0.29
C SER A 125 -1.09 22.22 0.97
N SER A 126 -1.61 21.49 1.96
CA SER A 126 -0.92 21.18 3.21
C SER A 126 -0.33 19.77 3.18
N ALA A 127 0.66 19.52 4.03
CA ALA A 127 1.20 18.17 4.25
C ALA A 127 0.12 17.15 4.64
N TRP A 128 -0.86 17.55 5.47
CA TRP A 128 -2.02 16.72 5.77
C TRP A 128 -2.87 16.41 4.52
N GLY A 129 -2.97 17.36 3.58
CA GLY A 129 -3.65 17.18 2.31
C GLY A 129 -3.12 16.00 1.49
N LEU A 130 -1.84 15.64 1.63
CA LEU A 130 -1.27 14.42 1.03
C LEU A 130 -1.85 13.15 1.63
N LEU A 131 -1.89 13.07 2.96
CA LEU A 131 -2.46 11.92 3.68
C LEU A 131 -3.96 11.79 3.39
N ALA A 132 -4.68 12.91 3.38
CA ALA A 132 -6.09 12.96 2.98
C ALA A 132 -6.28 12.47 1.53
N GLY A 133 -5.37 12.84 0.62
CA GLY A 133 -5.34 12.34 -0.75
C GLY A 133 -5.27 10.83 -0.82
N MET A 134 -4.33 10.22 -0.10
CA MET A 134 -4.22 8.75 -0.02
C MET A 134 -5.49 8.10 0.53
N VAL A 135 -6.07 8.66 1.60
CA VAL A 135 -7.33 8.17 2.17
C VAL A 135 -8.44 8.18 1.12
N VAL A 136 -8.61 9.28 0.38
CA VAL A 136 -9.61 9.37 -0.69
C VAL A 136 -9.37 8.31 -1.78
N LEU A 137 -8.13 8.12 -2.21
CA LEU A 137 -7.80 7.12 -3.23
C LEU A 137 -8.07 5.69 -2.76
N ASN A 138 -7.77 5.36 -1.52
CA ASN A 138 -8.12 4.06 -0.94
C ASN A 138 -9.64 3.86 -0.88
N LEU A 139 -10.42 4.88 -0.52
CA LEU A 139 -11.89 4.80 -0.54
C LEU A 139 -12.43 4.62 -1.97
N VAL A 140 -11.80 5.23 -2.98
CA VAL A 140 -12.13 4.99 -4.39
C VAL A 140 -11.82 3.54 -4.77
N ALA A 141 -10.65 3.01 -4.41
CA ALA A 141 -10.28 1.62 -4.66
C ALA A 141 -11.29 0.64 -4.01
N ILE A 142 -11.71 0.91 -2.78
CA ILE A 142 -12.74 0.12 -2.08
C ILE A 142 -14.07 0.16 -2.83
N ALA A 143 -14.51 1.34 -3.30
CA ALA A 143 -15.73 1.46 -4.09
C ALA A 143 -15.66 0.63 -5.38
N VAL A 144 -14.51 0.65 -6.06
CA VAL A 144 -14.26 -0.15 -7.28
C VAL A 144 -14.26 -1.64 -6.96
N VAL A 145 -13.62 -2.09 -5.87
CA VAL A 145 -13.64 -3.49 -5.42
C VAL A 145 -15.07 -3.96 -5.15
N LEU A 146 -15.88 -3.19 -4.42
CA LEU A 146 -17.28 -3.53 -4.13
C LEU A 146 -18.13 -3.55 -5.41
N TRP A 147 -17.89 -2.64 -6.34
CA TRP A 147 -18.55 -2.62 -7.64
C TRP A 147 -18.21 -3.86 -8.48
N LEU A 148 -16.93 -4.19 -8.61
CA LEU A 148 -16.44 -5.37 -9.33
C LEU A 148 -17.00 -6.67 -8.73
N ALA A 149 -16.92 -6.81 -7.41
CA ALA A 149 -17.44 -7.97 -6.70
C ALA A 149 -18.95 -8.13 -6.91
N HIS A 150 -19.71 -7.05 -6.81
CA HIS A 150 -21.15 -7.08 -7.08
C HIS A 150 -21.47 -7.47 -8.53
N ARG A 151 -20.74 -6.89 -9.49
CA ARG A 151 -20.88 -7.17 -10.91
C ARG A 151 -20.60 -8.64 -11.24
N ARG A 152 -19.80 -9.33 -10.40
CA ARG A 152 -19.49 -10.76 -10.53
C ARG A 152 -20.48 -11.68 -9.83
N GLY A 153 -20.67 -11.51 -8.53
CA GLY A 153 -21.41 -12.48 -7.71
C GLY A 153 -22.53 -11.88 -6.87
N GLY A 154 -22.99 -10.67 -7.23
CA GLY A 154 -24.08 -9.97 -6.57
C GLY A 154 -23.80 -9.69 -5.09
N THR A 155 -24.84 -9.74 -4.27
CA THR A 155 -24.80 -9.41 -2.83
C THR A 155 -23.78 -10.24 -2.05
N VAL A 156 -23.71 -11.55 -2.29
CA VAL A 156 -22.79 -12.43 -1.53
C VAL A 156 -21.34 -12.08 -1.82
N ALA A 157 -20.97 -11.94 -3.09
CA ALA A 157 -19.61 -11.53 -3.45
C ALA A 157 -19.28 -10.13 -2.93
N THR A 158 -20.25 -9.20 -2.89
CA THR A 158 -20.07 -7.86 -2.32
C THR A 158 -19.73 -7.94 -0.82
N LEU A 159 -20.45 -8.76 -0.05
CA LEU A 159 -20.20 -8.96 1.38
C LEU A 159 -18.84 -9.62 1.65
N VAL A 160 -18.48 -10.64 0.85
CA VAL A 160 -17.17 -11.29 0.94
C VAL A 160 -16.05 -10.29 0.61
N ALA A 161 -16.20 -9.50 -0.45
CA ALA A 161 -15.23 -8.47 -0.81
C ALA A 161 -15.06 -7.41 0.28
N ALA A 162 -16.16 -6.98 0.91
CA ALA A 162 -16.10 -6.05 2.05
C ALA A 162 -15.32 -6.64 3.23
N ALA A 163 -15.55 -7.92 3.55
CA ALA A 163 -14.79 -8.61 4.60
C ALA A 163 -13.31 -8.77 4.25
N VAL A 164 -12.98 -9.11 3.00
CA VAL A 164 -11.60 -9.21 2.51
C VAL A 164 -10.90 -7.86 2.60
N VAL A 165 -11.55 -6.77 2.18
CA VAL A 165 -11.00 -5.41 2.32
C VAL A 165 -10.71 -5.10 3.79
N ALA A 166 -11.64 -5.36 4.70
CA ALA A 166 -11.41 -5.12 6.14
C ALA A 166 -10.22 -5.92 6.68
N VAL A 167 -10.07 -7.19 6.28
CA VAL A 167 -8.94 -8.04 6.70
C VAL A 167 -7.62 -7.56 6.11
N VAL A 168 -7.58 -7.24 4.82
CA VAL A 168 -6.37 -6.81 4.11
C VAL A 168 -5.89 -5.45 4.61
N VAL A 169 -6.81 -4.48 4.77
CA VAL A 169 -6.48 -3.15 5.28
C VAL A 169 -5.95 -3.24 6.72
N ARG A 170 -6.58 -4.04 7.58
CA ARG A 170 -6.07 -4.30 8.94
C ARG A 170 -4.69 -4.97 8.92
N GLY A 171 -4.49 -5.89 7.97
CA GLY A 171 -3.19 -6.51 7.75
C GLY A 171 -2.07 -5.50 7.51
N TYR A 172 -2.32 -4.56 6.60
CA TYR A 172 -1.39 -3.49 6.26
C TYR A 172 -1.23 -2.44 7.38
N GLY A 173 -2.31 -2.12 8.10
CA GLY A 173 -2.31 -1.10 9.16
C GLY A 173 -2.44 0.33 8.63
N PHE A 174 -2.79 1.27 9.52
CA PHE A 174 -3.04 2.66 9.13
C PHE A 174 -1.78 3.45 8.77
N GLU A 175 -0.64 3.04 9.30
CA GLU A 175 0.65 3.56 8.87
C GLU A 175 0.83 3.38 7.35
N VAL A 176 0.47 2.22 6.80
CA VAL A 176 0.58 1.96 5.36
C VAL A 176 -0.54 2.64 4.56
N VAL A 177 -1.80 2.50 4.98
CA VAL A 177 -2.93 2.92 4.13
C VAL A 177 -3.27 4.42 4.20
N THR A 178 -2.59 5.21 5.03
CA THR A 178 -2.74 6.68 5.05
C THR A 178 -1.64 7.42 4.31
N GLN A 179 -0.58 6.74 3.90
CA GLN A 179 0.59 7.35 3.28
C GLN A 179 0.54 7.24 1.75
N PRO A 180 0.66 8.35 1.00
CA PRO A 180 0.72 8.32 -0.46
C PRO A 180 2.09 7.87 -0.99
N TRP A 181 2.77 6.95 -0.28
CA TRP A 181 4.04 6.39 -0.71
C TRP A 181 3.82 5.38 -1.85
N ASN A 182 4.75 5.34 -2.79
CA ASN A 182 4.61 4.59 -4.03
C ASN A 182 4.42 3.06 -3.86
N PRO A 183 5.00 2.35 -2.88
CA PRO A 183 4.73 0.92 -2.69
C PRO A 183 3.33 0.67 -2.10
N TYR A 184 2.77 1.66 -1.40
CA TYR A 184 1.52 1.52 -0.64
C TYR A 184 0.29 1.90 -1.46
N LEU A 185 0.37 2.98 -2.24
CA LEU A 185 -0.74 3.49 -3.04
C LEU A 185 -1.40 2.41 -3.91
N PRO A 186 -0.66 1.52 -4.62
CA PRO A 186 -1.28 0.55 -5.50
C PRO A 186 -1.93 -0.65 -4.81
N LEU A 187 -1.81 -0.84 -3.48
CA LEU A 187 -2.20 -2.11 -2.83
C LEU A 187 -3.68 -2.48 -3.05
N LEU A 188 -4.61 -1.55 -2.78
CA LEU A 188 -6.05 -1.82 -2.99
C LEU A 188 -6.44 -1.76 -4.48
N PHE A 189 -5.74 -0.98 -5.28
CA PHE A 189 -5.90 -0.97 -6.73
C PHE A 189 -5.46 -2.30 -7.36
N TRP A 190 -4.42 -2.94 -6.83
CA TRP A 190 -3.98 -4.26 -7.24
C TRP A 190 -5.05 -5.32 -6.97
N LEU A 191 -5.71 -5.28 -5.80
CA LEU A 191 -6.88 -6.13 -5.54
C LEU A 191 -8.00 -5.89 -6.58
N ALA A 192 -8.31 -4.63 -6.88
CA ALA A 192 -9.28 -4.28 -7.92
C ALA A 192 -8.87 -4.82 -9.31
N LEU A 193 -7.58 -4.74 -9.66
CA LEU A 193 -7.05 -5.25 -10.92
C LEU A 193 -7.23 -6.77 -11.04
N LEU A 194 -6.93 -7.53 -9.98
CA LEU A 194 -7.13 -8.98 -9.95
C LEU A 194 -8.61 -9.36 -10.11
N LEU A 195 -9.51 -8.63 -9.45
CA LEU A 195 -10.96 -8.85 -9.61
C LEU A 195 -11.47 -8.45 -11.01
N ALA A 196 -10.90 -7.40 -11.60
CA ALA A 196 -11.23 -6.99 -12.96
C ALA A 196 -10.77 -8.04 -13.98
N ALA A 197 -9.55 -8.54 -13.85
CA ALA A 197 -9.00 -9.61 -14.67
C ALA A 197 -9.82 -10.90 -14.54
N TRP A 198 -10.22 -11.27 -13.32
CA TRP A 198 -11.13 -12.41 -13.11
C TRP A 198 -12.44 -12.22 -13.86
N GLY A 199 -12.99 -10.99 -13.86
CA GLY A 199 -14.19 -10.68 -14.63
C GLY A 199 -14.03 -10.75 -16.14
N VAL A 200 -12.86 -10.40 -16.67
CA VAL A 200 -12.54 -10.62 -18.09
C VAL A 200 -12.56 -12.12 -18.42
N LEU A 201 -11.95 -12.95 -17.57
CA LEU A 201 -11.91 -14.41 -17.75
C LEU A 201 -13.29 -15.07 -17.64
N ASP A 202 -14.23 -14.45 -16.93
CA ASP A 202 -15.62 -14.92 -16.79
C ASP A 202 -16.56 -14.35 -17.89
N GLY A 203 -16.00 -13.66 -18.90
CA GLY A 203 -16.72 -13.22 -20.12
C GLY A 203 -17.11 -11.74 -20.17
N ASP A 204 -16.77 -10.93 -19.15
CA ASP A 204 -17.07 -9.50 -19.16
C ASP A 204 -15.96 -8.69 -19.83
N HIS A 205 -15.91 -8.76 -21.16
CA HIS A 205 -14.87 -8.15 -21.98
C HIS A 205 -14.69 -6.64 -21.75
N ARG A 206 -15.71 -5.92 -21.24
CA ARG A 206 -15.62 -4.47 -20.97
C ARG A 206 -14.64 -4.15 -19.84
N LEU A 207 -14.38 -5.10 -18.95
CA LEU A 207 -13.46 -4.90 -17.84
C LEU A 207 -11.99 -4.83 -18.26
N VAL A 208 -11.65 -5.19 -19.50
CA VAL A 208 -10.29 -4.95 -20.00
C VAL A 208 -9.91 -3.46 -20.00
N VAL A 209 -10.91 -2.57 -20.07
CA VAL A 209 -10.70 -1.11 -19.91
C VAL A 209 -10.33 -0.76 -18.47
N VAL A 210 -10.96 -1.42 -17.49
CA VAL A 210 -10.62 -1.26 -16.07
C VAL A 210 -9.23 -1.84 -15.79
N VAL A 211 -8.90 -2.99 -16.40
CA VAL A 211 -7.56 -3.60 -16.33
C VAL A 211 -6.51 -2.65 -16.91
N ALA A 212 -6.78 -2.00 -18.05
CA ALA A 212 -5.88 -1.01 -18.64
C ALA A 212 -5.68 0.22 -17.75
N ALA A 213 -6.76 0.79 -17.20
CA ALA A 213 -6.69 1.97 -16.35
C ALA A 213 -5.96 1.70 -15.03
N ILE A 214 -6.41 0.70 -14.28
CA ILE A 214 -5.85 0.36 -12.96
C ILE A 214 -4.45 -0.26 -13.12
N GLY A 215 -4.24 -1.09 -14.14
CA GLY A 215 -2.93 -1.64 -14.45
C GLY A 215 -1.90 -0.56 -14.80
N SER A 216 -2.31 0.50 -15.51
CA SER A 216 -1.43 1.64 -15.79
C SER A 216 -1.08 2.41 -14.52
N LEU A 217 -2.05 2.65 -13.63
CA LEU A 217 -1.80 3.27 -12.33
C LEU A 217 -0.78 2.45 -11.51
N CYS A 218 -1.00 1.15 -11.33
CA CYS A 218 -0.10 0.31 -10.57
C CYS A 218 1.30 0.26 -11.21
N ALA A 219 1.38 0.02 -12.51
CA ALA A 219 2.63 -0.08 -13.25
C ALA A 219 3.47 1.20 -13.21
N GLN A 220 2.83 2.36 -13.28
CA GLN A 220 3.53 3.65 -13.25
C GLN A 220 4.00 4.05 -11.86
N THR A 221 3.25 3.66 -10.81
CA THR A 221 3.52 4.11 -9.45
C THR A 221 4.76 3.44 -8.86
N HIS A 222 4.90 2.11 -8.99
CA HIS A 222 5.99 1.38 -8.32
C HIS A 222 6.46 0.14 -9.11
N MET A 223 7.79 -0.05 -9.17
CA MET A 223 8.45 -0.97 -10.12
C MET A 223 7.97 -2.44 -10.06
N PRO A 224 7.79 -3.07 -8.89
CA PRO A 224 7.26 -4.44 -8.80
C PRO A 224 5.93 -4.62 -9.55
N TYR A 225 5.08 -3.59 -9.57
CA TYR A 225 3.78 -3.67 -10.24
C TYR A 225 3.86 -3.54 -11.76
N LEU A 226 4.97 -3.07 -12.34
CA LEU A 226 5.13 -2.93 -13.79
C LEU A 226 4.99 -4.29 -14.48
N GLY A 227 5.84 -5.25 -14.09
CA GLY A 227 5.79 -6.61 -14.63
C GLY A 227 4.48 -7.33 -14.31
N LEU A 228 3.96 -7.15 -13.09
CA LEU A 228 2.70 -7.74 -12.65
C LEU A 228 1.50 -7.26 -13.47
N SER A 229 1.40 -5.95 -13.70
CA SER A 229 0.29 -5.33 -14.42
C SER A 229 0.34 -5.64 -15.92
N LEU A 230 1.54 -5.59 -16.53
CA LEU A 230 1.74 -5.99 -17.92
C LEU A 230 1.42 -7.48 -18.14
N GLY A 231 1.88 -8.35 -17.22
CA GLY A 231 1.58 -9.78 -17.26
C GLY A 231 0.09 -10.06 -17.12
N MET A 232 -0.60 -9.38 -16.20
CA MET A 232 -2.05 -9.54 -16.02
C MET A 232 -2.86 -9.00 -17.21
N GLY A 233 -2.44 -7.86 -17.77
CA GLY A 233 -3.01 -7.31 -18.99
C GLY A 233 -2.85 -8.27 -20.17
N THR A 234 -1.67 -8.87 -20.32
CA THR A 234 -1.39 -9.86 -21.36
C THR A 234 -2.29 -11.09 -21.24
N LEU A 235 -2.51 -11.61 -20.03
CA LEU A 235 -3.45 -12.70 -19.78
C LEU A 235 -4.87 -12.33 -20.25
N CYS A 236 -5.34 -11.12 -19.90
CA CYS A 236 -6.68 -10.65 -20.29
C CYS A 236 -6.82 -10.51 -21.81
N VAL A 237 -5.83 -9.93 -22.48
CA VAL A 237 -5.82 -9.77 -23.94
C VAL A 237 -5.79 -11.15 -24.63
N ALA A 238 -4.91 -12.05 -24.19
CA ALA A 238 -4.80 -13.39 -24.75
C ALA A 238 -6.11 -14.18 -24.59
N TRP A 239 -6.75 -14.07 -23.42
CA TRP A 239 -8.06 -14.67 -23.16
C TRP A 239 -9.13 -14.14 -24.12
N LEU A 240 -9.22 -12.81 -24.26
CA LEU A 240 -10.21 -12.18 -25.13
C LEU A 240 -10.00 -12.49 -26.62
N VAL A 241 -8.75 -12.56 -27.07
CA VAL A 241 -8.43 -12.97 -28.46
C VAL A 241 -8.84 -14.42 -28.70
N TRP A 242 -8.57 -15.31 -27.74
CA TRP A 242 -8.98 -16.71 -27.81
C TRP A 242 -10.51 -16.86 -27.79
N ASP A 243 -11.19 -16.09 -26.95
CA ASP A 243 -12.65 -16.10 -26.81
C ASP A 243 -13.33 -15.60 -28.09
N ALA A 244 -12.85 -14.48 -28.65
CA ALA A 244 -13.26 -13.94 -29.95
C ALA A 244 -13.05 -14.94 -31.10
N ALA A 245 -11.97 -15.74 -31.05
CA ALA A 245 -11.71 -16.77 -32.04
C ALA A 245 -12.75 -17.90 -31.97
N ARG A 246 -13.12 -18.33 -30.76
CA ARG A 246 -14.11 -19.41 -30.51
C ARG A 246 -15.57 -18.99 -30.67
N HIS A 247 -15.87 -17.72 -30.43
CA HIS A 247 -17.21 -17.17 -30.46
C HIS A 247 -17.28 -15.99 -31.44
N PRO A 248 -17.41 -16.25 -32.76
CA PRO A 248 -17.36 -15.21 -33.79
C PRO A 248 -18.37 -14.08 -33.61
N VAL A 249 -19.52 -14.36 -33.00
CA VAL A 249 -20.58 -13.39 -32.71
C VAL A 249 -20.12 -12.32 -31.71
N GLU A 250 -19.16 -12.65 -30.82
CA GLU A 250 -18.65 -11.74 -29.79
C GLU A 250 -17.39 -10.97 -30.24
N ARG A 251 -16.90 -11.19 -31.47
CA ARG A 251 -15.68 -10.54 -31.99
C ARG A 251 -15.77 -9.02 -31.99
N HIS A 252 -16.88 -8.46 -32.50
CA HIS A 252 -17.04 -7.01 -32.58
C HIS A 252 -17.07 -6.32 -31.20
N PRO A 253 -17.86 -6.78 -30.20
CA PRO A 253 -17.82 -6.14 -28.87
C PRO A 253 -16.48 -6.35 -28.14
N ILE A 254 -15.79 -7.49 -28.35
CA ILE A 254 -14.45 -7.72 -27.80
C ILE A 254 -13.43 -6.76 -28.41
N THR A 255 -13.36 -6.68 -29.75
CA THR A 255 -12.43 -5.78 -30.45
C THR A 255 -12.66 -4.31 -30.09
N ARG A 256 -13.92 -3.88 -29.94
CA ARG A 256 -14.24 -2.54 -29.44
C ARG A 256 -13.71 -2.31 -28.01
N SER A 257 -13.82 -3.31 -27.14
CA SER A 257 -13.34 -3.21 -25.75
C SER A 257 -11.81 -3.15 -25.69
N LEU A 258 -11.14 -3.97 -26.51
CA LEU A 258 -9.67 -3.92 -26.67
C LEU A 258 -9.21 -2.59 -27.25
N GLY A 259 -9.90 -2.05 -28.26
CA GLY A 259 -9.61 -0.74 -28.83
C GLY A 259 -9.75 0.38 -27.79
N LEU A 260 -10.83 0.35 -27.00
CA LEU A 260 -11.02 1.33 -25.92
C LEU A 260 -9.94 1.20 -24.82
N ALA A 261 -9.58 -0.02 -24.44
CA ALA A 261 -8.49 -0.26 -23.50
C ALA A 261 -7.15 0.24 -24.04
N GLY A 262 -6.87 0.04 -25.33
CA GLY A 262 -5.70 0.59 -26.01
C GLY A 262 -5.67 2.12 -25.99
N ILE A 263 -6.80 2.79 -26.24
CA ILE A 263 -6.92 4.26 -26.15
C ILE A 263 -6.66 4.73 -24.71
N VAL A 264 -7.26 4.07 -23.71
CA VAL A 264 -7.04 4.42 -22.30
C VAL A 264 -5.57 4.25 -21.92
N SER A 265 -4.94 3.13 -22.26
CA SER A 265 -3.50 2.94 -22.03
C SER A 265 -2.67 4.00 -22.75
N ALA A 266 -2.96 4.28 -24.02
CA ALA A 266 -2.21 5.29 -24.78
C ALA A 266 -2.26 6.66 -24.11
N VAL A 267 -3.45 7.11 -23.68
CA VAL A 267 -3.63 8.39 -22.98
C VAL A 267 -2.90 8.42 -21.63
N LEU A 268 -3.04 7.36 -20.83
CA LEU A 268 -2.43 7.30 -19.50
C LEU A 268 -0.89 7.21 -19.53
N TRP A 269 -0.32 6.70 -20.62
CA TRP A 269 1.12 6.58 -20.81
C TRP A 269 1.73 7.74 -21.63
N LEU A 270 0.95 8.76 -21.98
CA LEU A 270 1.47 9.96 -22.65
C LEU A 270 2.61 10.64 -21.86
N PRO A 271 2.52 10.85 -20.53
CA PRO A 271 3.60 11.53 -19.81
C PRO A 271 4.93 10.73 -19.80
N PRO A 272 4.95 9.42 -19.46
CA PRO A 272 6.18 8.62 -19.56
C PRO A 272 6.78 8.56 -20.96
N VAL A 273 5.92 8.53 -22.00
CA VAL A 273 6.37 8.56 -23.39
C VAL A 273 6.95 9.93 -23.75
N ALA A 274 6.35 11.02 -23.27
CA ALA A 274 6.88 12.37 -23.48
C ALA A 274 8.26 12.51 -22.82
N ASP A 275 8.44 12.04 -21.59
CA ASP A 275 9.75 11.99 -20.93
C ASP A 275 10.77 11.22 -21.78
N GLN A 276 10.40 10.02 -22.23
CA GLN A 276 11.28 9.18 -23.03
C GLN A 276 11.71 9.81 -24.37
N LEU A 277 10.89 10.71 -24.92
CA LEU A 277 11.17 11.39 -26.19
C LEU A 277 11.88 12.74 -26.02
N THR A 278 11.86 13.32 -24.83
CA THR A 278 12.38 14.68 -24.56
C THR A 278 13.70 14.70 -23.78
N HIS A 279 14.04 13.61 -23.09
CA HIS A 279 15.27 13.47 -22.32
C HIS A 279 16.20 12.38 -22.88
N ASP A 280 17.52 12.56 -22.68
CA ASP A 280 18.55 11.56 -23.01
C ASP A 280 19.51 11.34 -21.82
N PRO A 281 19.53 10.15 -21.19
CA PRO A 281 18.60 9.05 -21.43
C PRO A 281 17.21 9.34 -20.85
N GLY A 282 16.16 9.00 -21.59
CA GLY A 282 14.80 8.98 -21.04
C GLY A 282 14.60 7.87 -20.01
N ASN A 283 13.61 8.01 -19.12
CA ASN A 283 13.46 7.14 -17.96
C ASN A 283 13.17 5.67 -18.31
N LEU A 284 12.40 5.38 -19.38
CA LEU A 284 12.14 4.00 -19.80
C LEU A 284 13.40 3.29 -20.29
N ARG A 285 14.34 4.03 -20.90
CA ARG A 285 15.66 3.53 -21.26
C ARG A 285 16.48 3.22 -20.02
N MET A 286 16.51 4.11 -19.03
CA MET A 286 17.20 3.85 -17.76
C MET A 286 16.67 2.60 -17.05
N ILE A 287 15.34 2.40 -17.03
CA ILE A 287 14.72 1.19 -16.50
C ILE A 287 15.15 -0.05 -17.29
N ALA A 288 15.12 0.01 -18.63
CA ALA A 288 15.51 -1.11 -19.47
C ALA A 288 16.98 -1.49 -19.29
N ASP A 289 17.86 -0.50 -19.19
CA ASP A 289 19.30 -0.68 -19.02
C ASP A 289 19.60 -1.25 -17.62
N TYR A 290 18.93 -0.77 -16.58
CA TYR A 290 19.02 -1.35 -15.23
C TYR A 290 18.70 -2.85 -15.16
N PHE A 291 17.67 -3.31 -15.89
CA PHE A 291 17.34 -4.75 -15.90
C PHE A 291 18.23 -5.60 -16.83
N ARG A 292 18.92 -4.97 -17.79
CA ARG A 292 19.86 -5.64 -18.70
C ARG A 292 21.25 -5.77 -18.07
N GLU A 293 21.68 -4.71 -17.40
CA GLU A 293 23.00 -4.55 -16.78
C GLU A 293 22.79 -4.17 -15.30
N PRO A 294 22.27 -5.11 -14.48
CA PRO A 294 21.98 -4.81 -13.08
C PRO A 294 23.28 -4.60 -12.28
N PRO A 295 23.27 -3.69 -11.28
CA PRO A 295 24.45 -3.40 -10.47
C PRO A 295 24.81 -4.54 -9.52
N ASP A 296 23.80 -5.31 -9.10
CA ASP A 296 23.93 -6.47 -8.22
C ASP A 296 23.35 -7.71 -8.90
N ASP A 297 23.84 -8.89 -8.49
CA ASP A 297 23.20 -10.13 -8.88
C ASP A 297 21.76 -10.19 -8.34
N PRO A 298 20.80 -10.66 -9.16
CA PRO A 298 19.45 -10.87 -8.70
C PRO A 298 19.43 -11.96 -7.62
N VAL A 299 18.52 -11.82 -6.65
CA VAL A 299 18.25 -12.82 -5.61
C VAL A 299 17.99 -14.23 -6.20
N GLY A 300 17.47 -14.29 -7.43
CA GLY A 300 17.45 -15.52 -8.23
C GLY A 300 16.18 -16.35 -8.08
N THR A 301 15.98 -17.31 -8.99
CA THR A 301 14.71 -18.05 -9.14
C THR A 301 14.33 -18.86 -7.91
N VAL A 302 15.30 -19.57 -7.31
CA VAL A 302 15.05 -20.42 -6.14
C VAL A 302 14.56 -19.59 -4.96
N GLU A 303 15.25 -18.49 -4.67
CA GLU A 303 14.90 -17.61 -3.57
C GLU A 303 13.62 -16.82 -3.88
N GLY A 304 13.40 -16.40 -5.13
CA GLY A 304 12.12 -15.85 -5.56
C GLY A 304 10.93 -16.78 -5.30
N VAL A 305 11.07 -18.08 -5.56
CA VAL A 305 10.02 -19.07 -5.23
C VAL A 305 9.87 -19.24 -3.71
N ARG A 306 10.97 -19.27 -2.95
CA ARG A 306 10.91 -19.33 -1.48
C ARG A 306 10.19 -18.11 -0.91
N LEU A 307 10.45 -16.92 -1.43
CA LEU A 307 9.75 -15.69 -1.05
C LEU A 307 8.25 -15.80 -1.32
N VAL A 308 7.83 -16.29 -2.50
CA VAL A 308 6.41 -16.55 -2.78
C VAL A 308 5.80 -17.51 -1.77
N LEU A 309 6.50 -18.61 -1.44
CA LEU A 309 6.02 -19.58 -0.46
C LEU A 309 5.92 -18.97 0.94
N ARG A 310 6.87 -18.13 1.37
CA ARG A 310 6.80 -17.42 2.65
C ARG A 310 5.59 -16.47 2.72
N HIS A 311 5.24 -15.82 1.61
CA HIS A 311 4.03 -14.99 1.53
C HIS A 311 2.73 -15.81 1.49
N LEU A 312 2.80 -17.12 1.21
CA LEU A 312 1.65 -18.03 1.32
C LEU A 312 1.47 -18.59 2.74
N ASP A 313 2.30 -18.21 3.72
CA ASP A 313 2.12 -18.60 5.11
C ASP A 313 0.93 -17.88 5.76
N VAL A 314 -0.25 -18.48 5.61
CA VAL A 314 -1.49 -18.01 6.21
C VAL A 314 -1.48 -18.12 7.74
N PHE A 315 -0.64 -18.99 8.33
CA PHE A 315 -0.56 -19.11 9.78
C PHE A 315 0.15 -17.90 10.40
N ARG A 316 1.13 -17.34 9.70
CA ARG A 316 1.75 -16.07 10.10
C ARG A 316 0.76 -14.90 10.04
N LEU A 317 -0.12 -14.88 9.04
CA LEU A 317 -1.22 -13.92 8.96
C LEU A 317 -2.20 -14.09 10.15
N ILE A 318 -2.58 -15.33 10.47
CA ILE A 318 -3.52 -15.60 11.57
C ILE A 318 -2.90 -15.33 12.94
N GLY A 319 -1.64 -15.72 13.16
CA GLY A 319 -0.91 -15.46 14.41
C GLY A 319 -0.75 -13.97 14.68
N GLY A 320 -0.43 -13.19 13.63
CA GLY A 320 -0.36 -11.73 13.70
C GLY A 320 -1.72 -11.05 13.86
N ALA A 321 -2.81 -11.67 13.39
CA ALA A 321 -4.17 -11.09 13.48
C ALA A 321 -4.73 -10.97 14.91
N PHE A 322 -4.09 -11.60 15.90
CA PHE A 322 -4.38 -11.43 17.33
C PHE A 322 -3.44 -10.44 18.04
N GLY A 323 -2.43 -9.92 17.34
CA GLY A 323 -1.50 -8.89 17.84
C GLY A 323 -1.83 -7.49 17.34
N ALA A 324 -0.88 -6.57 17.50
CA ALA A 324 -0.98 -5.18 17.01
C ALA A 324 -1.15 -5.10 15.47
N ASP A 325 -1.51 -3.92 14.96
CA ASP A 325 -1.70 -3.63 13.54
C ASP A 325 -0.41 -3.72 12.71
N GLY A 326 -0.54 -3.69 11.39
CA GLY A 326 0.61 -3.76 10.49
C GLY A 326 1.36 -5.10 10.56
N HIS A 327 0.73 -6.16 11.07
CA HIS A 327 1.37 -7.47 11.22
C HIS A 327 1.82 -8.07 9.88
N VAL A 328 1.16 -7.71 8.76
CA VAL A 328 1.57 -8.09 7.41
C VAL A 328 2.86 -7.38 6.99
N THR A 329 2.96 -6.11 7.38
CA THR A 329 4.14 -5.26 7.15
C THR A 329 5.32 -5.80 7.96
N ARG A 330 5.14 -6.06 9.26
CA ARG A 330 6.11 -6.71 10.15
C ARG A 330 6.53 -8.10 9.68
N ALA A 331 5.59 -8.91 9.19
CA ALA A 331 5.89 -10.22 8.61
C ALA A 331 6.74 -10.14 7.32
N GLY A 332 6.72 -8.99 6.63
CA GLY A 332 7.57 -8.73 5.48
C GLY A 332 9.01 -8.34 5.83
N PHE A 333 9.31 -7.95 7.07
CA PHE A 333 10.68 -7.64 7.52
C PHE A 333 11.49 -8.90 7.86
N ASP A 334 10.85 -9.92 8.43
CA ASP A 334 11.51 -11.22 8.66
C ASP A 334 11.10 -12.23 7.59
N LEU A 335 11.81 -12.22 6.46
CA LEU A 335 11.62 -13.18 5.38
C LEU A 335 12.53 -14.41 5.51
N THR A 336 13.03 -14.74 6.70
CA THR A 336 13.96 -15.87 6.89
C THR A 336 13.26 -17.19 7.27
N GLY A 337 11.98 -17.12 7.63
CA GLY A 337 11.18 -18.26 8.09
C GLY A 337 11.03 -19.43 7.11
N SER A 338 10.55 -20.56 7.65
CA SER A 338 10.32 -21.81 6.92
C SER A 338 9.31 -21.64 5.78
N VAL A 339 9.57 -22.31 4.64
CA VAL A 339 8.64 -22.36 3.50
C VAL A 339 7.53 -23.41 3.64
N LEU A 340 7.64 -24.32 4.63
CA LEU A 340 6.72 -25.45 4.79
C LEU A 340 5.24 -25.03 4.91
N PRO A 341 4.88 -23.99 5.69
CA PRO A 341 3.49 -23.53 5.76
C PRO A 341 2.96 -23.09 4.39
N GLY A 342 3.78 -22.35 3.64
CA GLY A 342 3.46 -21.92 2.27
C GLY A 342 3.27 -23.08 1.30
N VAL A 343 4.12 -24.11 1.39
CA VAL A 343 3.99 -25.33 0.59
C VAL A 343 2.67 -26.06 0.89
N LEU A 344 2.28 -26.14 2.16
CA LEU A 344 1.01 -26.74 2.55
C LEU A 344 -0.19 -25.97 1.98
N VAL A 345 -0.18 -24.64 2.09
CA VAL A 345 -1.24 -23.78 1.51
C VAL A 345 -1.29 -23.92 -0.01
N LEU A 346 -0.15 -23.95 -0.69
CA LEU A 346 -0.07 -24.17 -2.13
C LEU A 346 -0.65 -25.54 -2.51
N ALA A 347 -0.34 -26.60 -1.78
CA ALA A 347 -0.88 -27.94 -2.02
C ALA A 347 -2.40 -27.99 -1.86
N VAL A 348 -2.94 -27.35 -0.81
CA VAL A 348 -4.40 -27.22 -0.59
C VAL A 348 -5.05 -26.41 -1.72
N TRP A 349 -4.42 -25.33 -2.16
CA TRP A 349 -4.89 -24.52 -3.28
C TRP A 349 -4.92 -25.33 -4.58
N LEU A 350 -3.86 -26.08 -4.90
CA LEU A 350 -3.82 -26.97 -6.07
C LEU A 350 -4.92 -28.04 -6.01
N ALA A 351 -5.19 -28.61 -4.84
CA ALA A 351 -6.31 -29.52 -4.65
C ALA A 351 -7.67 -28.84 -4.90
N ALA A 352 -7.82 -27.57 -4.51
CA ALA A 352 -9.00 -26.76 -4.82
C ALA A 352 -9.12 -26.52 -6.33
N VAL A 353 -8.04 -26.19 -7.04
CA VAL A 353 -8.04 -26.03 -8.52
C VAL A 353 -8.51 -27.31 -9.20
N ILE A 354 -7.91 -28.45 -8.85
CA ILE A 354 -8.27 -29.77 -9.42
C ILE A 354 -9.74 -30.08 -9.13
N THR A 355 -10.22 -29.73 -7.94
CA THR A 355 -11.62 -29.95 -7.56
C THR A 355 -12.57 -29.06 -8.35
N ALA A 356 -12.29 -27.76 -8.46
CA ALA A 356 -13.09 -26.83 -9.27
C ALA A 356 -13.15 -27.27 -10.75
N TRP A 357 -12.04 -27.81 -11.27
CA TRP A 357 -11.93 -28.35 -12.63
C TRP A 357 -12.83 -29.58 -12.81
N ARG A 358 -12.73 -30.56 -11.91
CA ARG A 358 -13.58 -31.76 -11.91
C ARG A 358 -15.07 -31.42 -11.77
N LEU A 359 -15.39 -30.40 -10.97
CA LEU A 359 -16.77 -29.94 -10.77
C LEU A 359 -17.29 -29.05 -11.92
N ARG A 360 -16.43 -28.71 -12.89
CA ARG A 360 -16.69 -27.82 -14.03
C ARG A 360 -17.21 -26.44 -13.64
N GLN A 361 -16.72 -25.90 -12.52
CA GLN A 361 -17.13 -24.59 -12.00
C GLN A 361 -16.33 -23.46 -12.67
N ARG A 362 -16.81 -22.98 -13.83
CA ARG A 362 -16.09 -22.01 -14.67
C ARG A 362 -15.70 -20.73 -13.92
N ALA A 363 -16.62 -20.12 -13.17
CA ALA A 363 -16.34 -18.89 -12.45
C ALA A 363 -15.19 -19.03 -11.44
N ILE A 364 -15.17 -20.13 -10.67
CA ILE A 364 -14.11 -20.41 -9.69
C ILE A 364 -12.78 -20.72 -10.38
N LEU A 365 -12.83 -21.44 -11.51
CA LEU A 365 -11.66 -21.72 -12.33
C LEU A 365 -11.02 -20.44 -12.87
N GLY A 366 -11.81 -19.47 -13.34
CA GLY A 366 -11.30 -18.17 -13.77
C GLY A 366 -10.51 -17.47 -12.65
N LEU A 367 -11.02 -17.51 -11.41
CA LEU A 367 -10.32 -16.95 -10.24
C LEU A 367 -9.02 -17.71 -9.96
N HIS A 368 -9.02 -19.04 -10.03
CA HIS A 368 -7.80 -19.84 -9.88
C HIS A 368 -6.77 -19.56 -10.97
N VAL A 369 -7.19 -19.30 -12.21
CA VAL A 369 -6.26 -18.92 -13.30
C VAL A 369 -5.61 -17.57 -13.00
N VAL A 370 -6.39 -16.57 -12.58
CA VAL A 370 -5.84 -15.26 -12.18
C VAL A 370 -4.85 -15.38 -11.02
N ILE A 371 -5.20 -16.15 -9.98
CA ILE A 371 -4.32 -16.40 -8.83
C ILE A 371 -3.06 -17.14 -9.27
N GLY A 372 -3.18 -18.22 -10.03
CA GLY A 372 -2.04 -19.01 -10.49
C GLY A 372 -1.10 -18.18 -11.35
N TRP A 373 -1.64 -17.37 -12.26
CA TRP A 373 -0.86 -16.44 -13.06
C TRP A 373 -0.18 -15.37 -12.20
N SER A 374 -0.89 -14.80 -11.22
CA SER A 374 -0.30 -13.86 -10.26
C SER A 374 0.84 -14.49 -9.47
N LEU A 375 0.77 -15.76 -9.08
CA LEU A 375 1.85 -16.47 -8.37
C LEU A 375 3.06 -16.73 -9.28
N VAL A 376 2.84 -16.99 -10.58
CA VAL A 376 3.94 -17.10 -11.56
C VAL A 376 4.62 -15.75 -11.74
N LEU A 377 3.85 -14.69 -11.97
CA LEU A 377 4.40 -13.34 -12.10
C LEU A 377 5.10 -12.91 -10.81
N ALA A 378 4.59 -13.35 -9.65
CA ALA A 378 5.21 -13.12 -8.36
C ALA A 378 6.61 -13.72 -8.27
N ALA A 379 6.76 -15.00 -8.65
CA ALA A 379 8.06 -15.67 -8.66
C ALA A 379 9.05 -15.01 -9.63
N VAL A 380 8.56 -14.51 -10.78
CA VAL A 380 9.39 -13.77 -11.74
C VAL A 380 9.82 -12.41 -11.16
N SER A 381 8.89 -11.66 -10.55
CA SER A 381 9.19 -10.35 -9.96
C SER A 381 10.17 -10.48 -8.78
N MET A 382 9.93 -11.43 -7.88
CA MET A 382 10.76 -11.64 -6.69
C MET A 382 12.13 -12.21 -7.03
N SER A 383 12.26 -12.99 -8.12
CA SER A 383 13.57 -13.49 -8.57
C SER A 383 14.47 -12.42 -9.17
N ARG A 384 13.91 -11.25 -9.51
CA ARG A 384 14.61 -10.10 -10.11
C ARG A 384 14.74 -8.92 -9.15
N ILE A 385 14.71 -9.19 -7.85
CA ILE A 385 15.07 -8.19 -6.83
C ILE A 385 16.60 -8.13 -6.76
N PHE A 386 17.14 -6.92 -6.75
CA PHE A 386 18.58 -6.64 -6.69
C PHE A 386 18.95 -6.02 -5.33
N GLY A 387 20.01 -6.51 -4.71
CA GLY A 387 20.43 -6.12 -3.35
C GLY A 387 19.45 -6.54 -2.24
N LYS A 388 19.41 -5.79 -1.13
CA LYS A 388 18.56 -6.12 0.05
C LYS A 388 17.08 -6.23 -0.32
N VAL A 389 16.44 -7.31 0.12
CA VAL A 389 15.00 -7.58 -0.07
C VAL A 389 14.22 -6.83 0.99
N TRP A 390 13.79 -5.63 0.65
CA TRP A 390 12.92 -4.85 1.52
C TRP A 390 11.47 -5.33 1.46
N TYR A 391 10.78 -5.30 2.59
CA TYR A 391 9.39 -5.73 2.72
C TYR A 391 8.45 -5.06 1.69
N TYR A 392 8.69 -3.77 1.39
CA TYR A 392 7.83 -2.98 0.51
C TYR A 392 7.84 -3.49 -0.95
N LEU A 393 8.89 -4.22 -1.36
CA LEU A 393 9.00 -4.80 -2.70
C LEU A 393 8.02 -5.96 -2.92
N THR A 394 7.52 -6.58 -1.85
CA THR A 394 6.68 -7.79 -1.90
C THR A 394 5.31 -7.65 -1.22
N LEU A 395 4.97 -6.49 -0.67
CA LEU A 395 3.70 -6.24 0.05
C LEU A 395 2.43 -6.63 -0.73
N TRP A 396 2.45 -6.49 -2.06
CA TRP A 396 1.34 -6.84 -2.94
C TRP A 396 1.02 -8.34 -2.94
N ALA A 397 1.98 -9.21 -2.60
CA ALA A 397 1.79 -10.65 -2.59
C ALA A 397 0.75 -11.10 -1.56
N TRP A 398 0.61 -10.36 -0.46
CA TRP A 398 -0.40 -10.63 0.57
C TRP A 398 -1.84 -10.49 0.06
N THR A 399 -2.07 -9.60 -0.92
CA THR A 399 -3.36 -9.51 -1.61
C THR A 399 -3.65 -10.78 -2.40
N THR A 400 -2.65 -11.34 -3.08
CA THR A 400 -2.79 -12.63 -3.79
C THR A 400 -3.06 -13.77 -2.80
N THR A 401 -2.37 -13.80 -1.65
CA THR A 401 -2.61 -14.79 -0.58
C THR A 401 -4.04 -14.70 -0.03
N ALA A 402 -4.59 -13.50 0.16
CA ALA A 402 -5.98 -13.33 0.58
C ALA A 402 -6.96 -13.97 -0.43
N LEU A 403 -6.71 -13.80 -1.74
CA LEU A 403 -7.51 -14.42 -2.79
C LEU A 403 -7.32 -15.94 -2.87
N VAL A 404 -6.12 -16.46 -2.59
CA VAL A 404 -5.87 -17.91 -2.43
C VAL A 404 -6.80 -18.48 -1.37
N VAL A 405 -6.84 -17.89 -0.18
CA VAL A 405 -7.71 -18.32 0.93
C VAL A 405 -9.18 -18.27 0.54
N VAL A 406 -9.63 -17.16 -0.06
CA VAL A 406 -11.03 -17.01 -0.52
C VAL A 406 -11.38 -18.11 -1.54
N SER A 407 -10.50 -18.39 -2.50
CA SER A 407 -10.74 -19.40 -3.54
C SER A 407 -10.81 -20.84 -2.97
N ILE A 408 -9.99 -21.15 -1.97
CA ILE A 408 -10.03 -22.44 -1.24
C ILE A 408 -11.36 -22.58 -0.51
N ILE A 409 -11.75 -21.57 0.28
CA ILE A 409 -13.00 -21.58 1.05
C ILE A 409 -14.20 -21.71 0.11
N TRP A 410 -14.23 -20.95 -0.98
CA TRP A 410 -15.33 -21.01 -1.94
C TRP A 410 -15.44 -22.39 -2.58
N THR A 411 -14.32 -22.98 -3.00
CA THR A 411 -14.29 -24.35 -3.54
C THR A 411 -14.80 -25.36 -2.52
N ALA A 412 -14.36 -25.27 -1.27
CA ALA A 412 -14.81 -26.15 -0.19
C ALA A 412 -16.32 -26.04 0.07
N VAL A 413 -16.88 -24.82 0.09
CA VAL A 413 -18.32 -24.57 0.24
C VAL A 413 -19.11 -25.23 -0.90
N VAL A 414 -18.62 -25.15 -2.14
CA VAL A 414 -19.26 -25.76 -3.31
C VAL A 414 -19.23 -27.29 -3.21
N VAL A 415 -18.09 -27.87 -2.81
CA VAL A 415 -17.94 -29.32 -2.60
C VAL A 415 -18.91 -29.81 -1.53
N LEU A 416 -18.92 -29.14 -0.36
CA LEU A 416 -19.73 -29.55 0.77
C LEU A 416 -21.23 -29.37 0.48
N GLY A 417 -21.60 -28.32 -0.25
CA GLY A 417 -22.96 -28.10 -0.73
C GLY A 417 -23.44 -29.17 -1.72
N ARG A 418 -22.54 -29.78 -2.50
CA ARG A 418 -22.84 -30.93 -3.38
C ARG A 418 -22.91 -32.25 -2.60
N ARG A 419 -22.03 -32.46 -1.61
CA ARG A 419 -22.00 -33.69 -0.80
C ARG A 419 -23.13 -33.78 0.23
N LEU A 420 -23.60 -32.64 0.73
CA LEU A 420 -24.67 -32.54 1.73
C LEU A 420 -25.81 -31.66 1.22
N PRO A 421 -26.62 -32.12 0.24
CA PRO A 421 -27.67 -31.29 -0.38
C PRO A 421 -28.66 -30.76 0.66
N ALA A 422 -29.05 -31.60 1.62
CA ALA A 422 -29.96 -31.25 2.71
C ALA A 422 -29.42 -30.16 3.65
N ARG A 423 -28.10 -29.97 3.71
CA ARG A 423 -27.42 -28.95 4.54
C ARG A 423 -26.77 -27.84 3.74
N ARG A 424 -26.99 -27.77 2.41
CA ARG A 424 -26.35 -26.78 1.54
C ARG A 424 -26.60 -25.35 2.00
N SER A 425 -27.84 -25.02 2.39
CA SER A 425 -28.19 -23.70 2.91
C SER A 425 -27.53 -23.40 4.26
N THR A 426 -27.33 -24.42 5.10
CA THR A 426 -26.65 -24.28 6.40
C THR A 426 -25.15 -24.09 6.20
N VAL A 427 -24.52 -24.84 5.30
CA VAL A 427 -23.09 -24.72 4.99
C VAL A 427 -22.75 -23.36 4.39
N THR A 428 -23.55 -22.92 3.41
CA THR A 428 -23.36 -21.61 2.77
C THR A 428 -23.57 -20.47 3.76
N ARG A 429 -24.63 -20.52 4.58
CA ARG A 429 -24.85 -19.53 5.65
C ARG A 429 -23.79 -19.57 6.74
N GLY A 430 -23.30 -20.75 7.11
CA GLY A 430 -22.22 -20.91 8.09
C GLY A 430 -20.93 -20.29 7.59
N ALA A 431 -20.51 -20.60 6.36
CA ALA A 431 -19.33 -19.99 5.75
C ALA A 431 -19.47 -18.48 5.59
N ALA A 432 -20.63 -18.00 5.13
CA ALA A 432 -20.91 -16.58 5.02
C ALA A 432 -20.93 -15.89 6.39
N GLY A 433 -21.43 -16.56 7.43
CA GLY A 433 -21.42 -16.09 8.82
C GLY A 433 -20.01 -15.98 9.37
N VAL A 434 -19.12 -16.94 9.09
CA VAL A 434 -17.70 -16.87 9.47
C VAL A 434 -17.00 -15.71 8.77
N VAL A 435 -17.18 -15.56 7.45
CA VAL A 435 -16.60 -14.44 6.69
C VAL A 435 -17.11 -13.10 7.22
N ALA A 436 -18.40 -12.99 7.50
CA ALA A 436 -18.98 -11.79 8.09
C ALA A 436 -18.41 -11.51 9.49
N ALA A 437 -18.30 -12.53 10.35
CA ALA A 437 -17.75 -12.38 11.70
C ALA A 437 -16.29 -11.91 11.65
N VAL A 438 -15.44 -12.54 10.83
CA VAL A 438 -14.05 -12.13 10.63
C VAL A 438 -13.97 -10.70 10.07
N GLY A 439 -14.80 -10.38 9.08
CA GLY A 439 -14.85 -9.03 8.50
C GLY A 439 -15.26 -7.97 9.53
N VAL A 440 -16.28 -8.22 10.34
CA VAL A 440 -16.76 -7.31 11.39
C VAL A 440 -15.74 -7.16 12.52
N LEU A 441 -15.11 -8.25 12.96
CA LEU A 441 -14.06 -8.20 14.00
C LEU A 441 -12.83 -7.44 13.49
N SER A 442 -12.38 -7.70 12.26
CA SER A 442 -11.29 -6.94 11.65
C SER A 442 -11.64 -5.48 11.46
N TRP A 443 -12.87 -5.16 11.05
CA TRP A 443 -13.32 -3.76 10.94
C TRP A 443 -13.38 -3.06 12.31
N GLY A 444 -13.88 -3.74 13.34
CA GLY A 444 -13.93 -3.21 14.71
C GLY A 444 -12.53 -2.93 15.26
N ALA A 445 -11.61 -3.89 15.12
CA ALA A 445 -10.21 -3.72 15.50
C ALA A 445 -9.55 -2.56 14.73
N LEU A 446 -9.72 -2.54 13.40
CA LEU A 446 -9.23 -1.45 12.55
C LEU A 446 -9.76 -0.08 12.99
N THR A 447 -11.01 0.00 13.43
CA THR A 447 -11.61 1.26 13.91
C THR A 447 -11.00 1.71 15.24
N VAL A 448 -10.65 0.78 16.13
CA VAL A 448 -9.91 1.10 17.36
C VAL A 448 -8.49 1.54 17.02
N GLU A 449 -7.81 0.83 16.12
CA GLU A 449 -6.45 1.16 15.65
C GLU A 449 -6.39 2.56 15.02
N ALA A 450 -7.42 2.96 14.26
CA ALA A 450 -7.52 4.28 13.64
C ALA A 450 -7.41 5.44 14.66
N LEU A 451 -7.84 5.24 15.91
CA LEU A 451 -7.72 6.26 16.98
C LEU A 451 -6.26 6.50 17.38
N GLY A 452 -5.42 5.49 17.22
CA GLY A 452 -3.98 5.52 17.47
C GLY A 452 -3.15 5.98 16.28
N ALA A 453 -3.77 6.33 15.14
CA ALA A 453 -3.06 6.73 13.92
C ALA A 453 -2.00 7.81 14.20
N ARG A 454 -0.80 7.57 13.68
CA ARG A 454 0.37 8.45 13.76
C ARG A 454 0.70 8.98 12.38
N VAL A 455 1.32 10.15 12.35
CA VAL A 455 1.89 10.66 11.11
C VAL A 455 3.11 9.81 10.73
N PRO A 456 3.42 9.72 9.44
CA PRO A 456 4.59 8.99 8.96
C PRO A 456 5.88 9.52 9.57
N GLU A 457 6.82 8.63 9.91
CA GLU A 457 8.12 8.99 10.47
C GLU A 457 8.00 10.04 11.58
N GLN A 458 7.09 9.80 12.53
CA GLN A 458 6.66 10.81 13.49
C GLN A 458 7.85 11.47 14.22
N HIS A 459 8.86 10.68 14.60
CA HIS A 459 10.05 11.19 15.28
C HIS A 459 10.81 12.22 14.42
N LEU A 460 11.01 11.97 13.12
CA LEU A 460 11.64 12.92 12.19
C LEU A 460 10.75 14.14 11.92
N SER A 461 9.44 13.92 11.74
CA SER A 461 8.47 15.00 11.53
C SER A 461 8.39 15.93 12.74
N ASP A 462 8.45 15.40 13.96
CA ASP A 462 8.37 16.19 15.19
C ASP A 462 9.63 17.03 15.39
N THR A 463 10.82 16.48 15.13
CA THR A 463 12.07 17.26 15.11
C THR A 463 12.04 18.34 14.04
N LEU A 464 11.60 18.01 12.81
CA LEU A 464 11.53 18.99 11.72
C LEU A 464 10.56 20.14 12.06
N ARG A 465 9.43 19.85 12.70
CA ARG A 465 8.47 20.84 13.18
C ARG A 465 9.11 21.81 14.19
N VAL A 466 9.99 21.33 15.06
CA VAL A 466 10.66 22.16 16.08
C VAL A 466 11.69 23.10 15.45
N ILE A 467 12.48 22.61 14.49
CA ILE A 467 13.57 23.40 13.88
C ILE A 467 13.07 24.39 12.80
N THR A 468 11.98 24.06 12.08
CA THR A 468 11.52 24.87 10.94
C THR A 468 11.16 26.31 11.32
N GLY A 469 10.49 26.51 12.46
CA GLY A 469 10.08 27.85 12.91
C GLY A 469 11.27 28.79 13.16
N PRO A 470 12.21 28.41 14.06
CA PRO A 470 13.43 29.17 14.27
C PRO A 470 14.28 29.39 13.01
N THR A 471 14.33 28.41 12.10
CA THR A 471 14.99 28.60 10.80
C THR A 471 14.33 29.72 10.01
N VAL A 472 13.00 29.70 9.87
CA VAL A 472 12.26 30.77 9.18
C VAL A 472 12.49 32.12 9.83
N ASP A 473 12.41 32.21 11.16
CA ASP A 473 12.62 33.47 11.89
C ASP A 473 14.04 34.04 11.63
N ALA A 474 15.06 33.17 11.54
CA ALA A 474 16.43 33.57 11.22
C ALA A 474 16.60 33.98 9.75
N LEU A 475 15.87 33.37 8.82
CA LEU A 475 15.89 33.80 7.42
C LEU A 475 15.19 35.17 7.27
N GLU A 476 14.04 35.36 7.91
CA GLU A 476 13.27 36.61 7.85
C GLU A 476 13.97 37.81 8.51
N SER A 477 14.80 37.59 9.54
CA SER A 477 15.53 38.68 10.20
C SER A 477 16.51 39.38 9.26
N GLY A 478 17.10 38.66 8.31
CA GLY A 478 18.15 39.16 7.44
C GLY A 478 19.45 39.54 8.18
N ASP A 479 19.61 39.07 9.42
CA ASP A 479 20.80 39.31 10.22
C ASP A 479 21.89 38.24 9.93
N GLY A 480 23.15 38.59 10.17
CA GLY A 480 24.29 37.67 10.03
C GLY A 480 24.50 37.20 8.60
N LEU A 481 24.53 35.88 8.41
CA LEU A 481 24.65 35.23 7.09
C LEU A 481 23.33 35.11 6.33
N SER A 482 22.19 35.53 6.90
CA SER A 482 20.92 35.47 6.20
C SER A 482 20.84 36.49 5.07
N ALA A 483 20.39 36.06 3.90
CA ALA A 483 20.11 36.91 2.76
C ALA A 483 18.72 37.61 2.82
N GLY A 484 17.95 37.39 3.89
CA GLY A 484 16.58 37.90 4.05
C GLY A 484 15.53 37.08 3.28
N ALA A 485 14.27 37.47 3.41
CA ALA A 485 13.13 36.74 2.82
C ALA A 485 13.17 36.61 1.28
N ASP A 486 13.85 37.53 0.60
CA ASP A 486 13.99 37.54 -0.87
C ASP A 486 15.30 36.89 -1.36
N GLY A 487 16.12 36.35 -0.46
CA GLY A 487 17.39 35.71 -0.80
C GLY A 487 17.21 34.31 -1.39
N THR A 488 18.16 33.91 -2.24
CA THR A 488 18.24 32.55 -2.78
C THR A 488 19.10 31.68 -1.86
N TYR A 489 18.54 30.59 -1.34
CA TYR A 489 19.23 29.70 -0.41
C TYR A 489 19.47 28.31 -0.99
N VAL A 490 20.66 27.77 -0.74
CA VAL A 490 20.95 26.35 -0.97
C VAL A 490 20.92 25.59 0.34
N VAL A 491 20.14 24.50 0.40
CA VAL A 491 20.07 23.61 1.55
C VAL A 491 21.00 22.43 1.33
N THR A 492 21.88 22.18 2.30
CA THR A 492 22.78 21.01 2.36
C THR A 492 22.58 20.28 3.68
N TRP A 493 23.11 19.07 3.77
CA TRP A 493 23.03 18.30 5.00
C TRP A 493 24.22 17.38 5.23
N ASN A 494 24.62 17.27 6.50
CA ASN A 494 25.56 16.27 7.00
C ASN A 494 24.79 15.39 8.00
N ASP A 495 24.38 14.22 7.54
CA ASP A 495 23.45 13.34 8.26
C ASP A 495 24.12 12.03 8.67
N ALA A 496 24.07 11.75 9.96
CA ALA A 496 24.64 10.56 10.58
C ALA A 496 23.69 9.37 10.61
N ARG A 497 22.38 9.58 10.40
CA ARG A 497 21.36 8.55 10.69
C ARG A 497 20.30 8.36 9.61
N TYR A 498 19.91 9.40 8.87
CA TYR A 498 18.66 9.35 8.08
C TYR A 498 18.85 9.65 6.57
N PHE A 499 20.08 9.62 6.07
CA PHE A 499 20.41 9.84 4.65
C PHE A 499 19.78 11.11 4.03
N GLY A 500 19.76 12.21 4.79
CA GLY A 500 19.23 13.51 4.36
C GLY A 500 17.72 13.64 4.45
N SER A 501 17.02 12.69 5.09
CA SER A 501 15.56 12.64 5.19
C SER A 501 14.93 13.98 5.59
N GLN A 502 15.45 14.60 6.66
CA GLN A 502 14.96 15.89 7.16
C GLN A 502 15.42 17.08 6.31
N GLY A 503 16.53 16.96 5.57
CA GLY A 503 16.98 17.96 4.61
C GLY A 503 15.96 18.18 3.50
N TYR A 504 15.44 17.09 2.91
CA TYR A 504 14.33 17.19 1.94
C TYR A 504 13.08 17.83 2.54
N GLY A 505 12.75 17.47 3.78
CA GLY A 505 11.62 18.05 4.49
C GLY A 505 11.79 19.54 4.75
N LEU A 506 13.00 19.99 5.12
CA LEU A 506 13.32 21.39 5.36
C LEU A 506 13.15 22.22 4.07
N VAL A 507 13.67 21.75 2.94
CA VAL A 507 13.47 22.40 1.62
C VAL A 507 11.98 22.55 1.32
N ASN A 508 11.20 21.46 1.48
CA ASN A 508 9.77 21.46 1.20
C ASN A 508 8.97 22.44 2.07
N GLU A 509 9.40 22.64 3.31
CA GLU A 509 8.74 23.52 4.27
C GLU A 509 9.15 24.99 4.15
N LEU A 510 10.40 25.26 3.76
CA LEU A 510 10.86 26.60 3.41
C LEU A 510 10.23 27.07 2.09
N GLU A 511 10.23 26.24 1.05
CA GLU A 511 9.56 26.54 -0.23
C GLU A 511 8.05 26.80 -0.01
N ARG A 512 7.40 26.02 0.88
CA ARG A 512 5.97 26.23 1.22
C ARG A 512 5.72 27.63 1.78
N ARG A 513 6.69 28.18 2.50
CA ARG A 513 6.61 29.50 3.14
C ARG A 513 7.03 30.64 2.20
N GLY A 514 7.41 30.32 0.96
CA GLY A 514 7.68 31.30 -0.09
C GLY A 514 9.15 31.67 -0.27
N PHE A 515 10.07 31.02 0.45
CA PHE A 515 11.49 31.22 0.25
C PHE A 515 11.95 30.60 -1.08
N ASP A 516 12.88 31.26 -1.75
CA ASP A 516 13.60 30.71 -2.89
C ASP A 516 14.69 29.77 -2.39
N VAL A 517 14.36 28.49 -2.27
CA VAL A 517 15.25 27.46 -1.75
C VAL A 517 15.40 26.29 -2.71
N GLY A 518 16.60 25.76 -2.78
CA GLY A 518 16.87 24.51 -3.49
C GLY A 518 18.01 23.73 -2.88
N VAL A 519 18.53 22.78 -3.63
CA VAL A 519 19.63 21.90 -3.21
C VAL A 519 20.71 21.85 -4.28
N PRO A 520 21.92 21.35 -3.96
CA PRO A 520 22.96 21.14 -4.96
C PRO A 520 22.53 20.20 -6.09
N PHE A 521 23.16 20.36 -7.26
CA PHE A 521 22.87 19.57 -8.48
C PHE A 521 22.90 18.04 -8.28
N THR A 522 23.70 17.56 -7.31
CA THR A 522 23.76 16.14 -6.91
C THR A 522 22.38 15.56 -6.55
N TRP A 523 21.47 16.39 -6.03
CA TRP A 523 20.15 15.96 -5.55
C TRP A 523 18.99 16.25 -6.52
N ARG A 524 19.30 16.68 -7.76
CA ARG A 524 18.31 17.12 -8.78
C ARG A 524 17.22 16.10 -9.10
N VAL A 525 17.51 14.80 -9.00
CA VAL A 525 16.52 13.76 -9.31
C VAL A 525 15.45 13.69 -8.19
N PRO A 526 15.83 13.50 -6.90
CA PRO A 526 14.90 13.61 -5.77
C PRO A 526 14.06 14.88 -5.73
N VAL A 527 14.69 16.06 -5.80
CA VAL A 527 13.99 17.33 -5.57
C VAL A 527 13.34 17.92 -6.81
N THR A 528 13.57 17.36 -8.01
CA THR A 528 13.32 17.96 -9.34
C THR A 528 14.41 18.92 -9.82
N PRO A 529 14.69 18.99 -11.15
CA PRO A 529 15.67 19.92 -11.69
C PRO A 529 15.39 21.40 -11.41
N GLN A 530 14.11 21.79 -11.33
CA GLN A 530 13.72 23.17 -11.05
C GLN A 530 13.95 23.62 -9.60
N ARG A 531 14.29 22.70 -8.69
CA ARG A 531 14.68 23.00 -7.29
C ARG A 531 16.18 22.86 -7.05
N VAL A 532 16.98 22.95 -8.12
CA VAL A 532 18.44 22.98 -8.03
C VAL A 532 18.91 24.41 -7.99
N VAL A 533 19.74 24.74 -7.01
CA VAL A 533 20.49 26.00 -6.98
C VAL A 533 21.91 25.69 -7.42
N THR A 534 22.39 26.34 -8.48
CA THR A 534 23.73 26.06 -9.00
C THR A 534 24.80 26.79 -8.17
N ASP A 535 26.04 26.28 -8.22
CA ASP A 535 27.12 26.85 -7.43
C ASP A 535 27.37 28.32 -7.84
N GLY A 536 27.30 29.23 -6.88
CA GLY A 536 27.45 30.67 -7.09
C GLY A 536 26.14 31.45 -7.31
N GLU A 537 24.99 30.77 -7.37
CA GLU A 537 23.67 31.42 -7.41
C GLU A 537 23.06 31.63 -6.02
N ALA A 538 23.48 30.85 -5.01
CA ALA A 538 23.01 31.02 -3.65
C ALA A 538 23.62 32.27 -3.00
N ASP A 539 22.78 33.07 -2.34
CA ASP A 539 23.22 34.17 -1.48
C ASP A 539 23.71 33.65 -0.12
N ALA A 540 23.10 32.56 0.36
CA ALA A 540 23.42 31.93 1.63
C ALA A 540 23.19 30.42 1.60
N GLU A 541 23.88 29.70 2.48
CA GLU A 541 23.73 28.25 2.63
C GLU A 541 23.11 27.89 3.98
N ILE A 542 22.09 27.03 3.94
CA ILE A 542 21.43 26.46 5.11
C ILE A 542 21.94 25.03 5.25
N ARG A 543 22.66 24.73 6.34
CA ARG A 543 23.24 23.41 6.57
C ARG A 543 22.54 22.70 7.73
N LEU A 544 21.88 21.58 7.43
CA LEU A 544 21.28 20.70 8.43
C LEU A 544 22.30 19.65 8.87
N ALA A 545 22.62 19.58 10.16
CA ALA A 545 23.56 18.62 10.71
C ALA A 545 22.89 17.75 11.77
N THR A 546 23.29 16.48 11.85
CA THR A 546 22.76 15.55 12.86
C THR A 546 23.88 14.80 13.57
N GLY A 547 23.70 14.49 14.85
CA GLY A 547 24.61 13.62 15.61
C GLY A 547 26.04 14.13 15.57
N PHE A 548 26.96 13.23 15.20
CA PHE A 548 28.40 13.52 15.06
C PHE A 548 28.70 14.79 14.25
N TYR A 549 27.89 15.11 13.24
CA TYR A 549 28.14 16.25 12.36
C TYR A 549 27.76 17.60 12.95
N VAL A 550 27.02 17.66 14.06
CA VAL A 550 26.63 18.94 14.69
C VAL A 550 27.86 19.72 15.12
N ASP A 551 28.76 19.09 15.87
CA ASP A 551 30.01 19.71 16.32
C ASP A 551 30.93 20.02 15.13
N GLN A 552 31.00 19.13 14.14
CA GLN A 552 31.83 19.33 12.95
C GLN A 552 31.40 20.57 12.15
N VAL A 553 30.09 20.82 12.00
CA VAL A 553 29.58 22.00 11.31
C VAL A 553 29.71 23.25 12.17
N ALA A 554 29.52 23.14 13.49
CA ALA A 554 29.74 24.24 14.43
C ALA A 554 31.18 24.77 14.42
N ASP A 555 32.17 23.88 14.20
CA ASP A 555 33.58 24.23 14.08
C ASP A 555 33.96 24.83 12.71
N ALA A 556 33.06 24.80 11.73
CA ALA A 556 33.34 25.33 10.39
C ALA A 556 33.47 26.87 10.43
N PRO A 557 34.46 27.45 9.72
CA PRO A 557 34.68 28.90 9.76
C PRO A 557 33.46 29.70 9.30
N GLY A 558 32.93 30.52 10.20
CA GLY A 558 31.79 31.39 9.93
C GLY A 558 30.43 30.70 10.05
N ALA A 559 30.35 29.45 10.55
CA ALA A 559 29.06 28.83 10.83
C ALA A 559 28.30 29.57 11.95
N GLU A 560 27.05 29.91 11.68
CA GLU A 560 26.13 30.53 12.63
C GLU A 560 25.04 29.53 13.00
N LEU A 561 25.03 29.08 14.26
CA LEU A 561 23.99 28.18 14.77
C LEU A 561 22.65 28.92 14.85
N VAL A 562 21.64 28.38 14.16
CA VAL A 562 20.27 28.91 14.20
C VAL A 562 19.46 28.22 15.29
N VAL A 563 19.49 26.88 15.30
CA VAL A 563 18.74 26.06 16.25
C VAL A 563 19.41 24.71 16.38
N GLU A 564 19.42 24.18 17.60
CA GLU A 564 19.78 22.79 17.90
C GLU A 564 18.68 22.17 18.76
N TYR A 565 18.34 20.92 18.46
CA TYR A 565 17.34 20.17 19.19
C TYR A 565 17.74 18.70 19.30
N ASP A 566 17.83 18.19 20.53
CA ASP A 566 17.93 16.75 20.80
C ASP A 566 16.55 16.23 21.25
N PRO A 567 15.93 15.28 20.50
CA PRO A 567 14.65 14.71 20.88
C PRO A 567 14.72 13.77 22.08
N ARG A 568 15.92 13.33 22.50
CA ARG A 568 16.11 12.31 23.54
C ARG A 568 16.09 12.91 24.93
N ASP A 569 15.40 12.24 25.85
CA ASP A 569 15.51 12.53 27.27
C ASP A 569 16.69 11.81 27.94
N ALA A 570 16.83 11.93 29.27
CA ALA A 570 17.93 11.33 30.00
C ALA A 570 17.92 9.80 29.96
N ASP A 571 16.73 9.18 29.90
CA ASP A 571 16.56 7.74 29.84
C ASP A 571 16.86 7.24 28.42
N ASP A 572 16.37 7.94 27.39
CA ASP A 572 16.69 7.68 25.98
C ASP A 572 18.20 7.77 25.71
N LEU A 573 18.89 8.76 26.29
CA LEU A 573 20.34 8.90 26.18
C LEU A 573 21.11 7.79 26.90
N ALA A 574 20.56 7.25 28.00
CA ALA A 574 21.15 6.10 28.69
C ALA A 574 20.94 4.81 27.89
N GLU A 575 19.75 4.63 27.31
CA GLU A 575 19.41 3.51 26.42
C GLU A 575 20.30 3.53 25.17
N ALA A 576 20.41 4.67 24.48
CA ALA A 576 21.23 4.81 23.29
C ALA A 576 22.69 4.43 23.55
N ARG A 577 23.28 4.89 24.66
CA ARG A 577 24.66 4.54 25.03
C ARG A 577 24.85 3.05 25.31
N ALA A 578 23.86 2.42 25.95
CA ALA A 578 23.91 0.97 26.20
C ALA A 578 23.84 0.18 24.88
N LEU A 579 22.91 0.55 24.00
CA LEU A 579 22.72 -0.09 22.70
C LEU A 579 23.91 0.14 21.75
N GLU A 580 24.49 1.35 21.72
CA GLU A 580 25.69 1.64 20.93
C GLU A 580 26.89 0.80 21.41
N SER A 581 27.04 0.61 22.72
CA SER A 581 28.07 -0.27 23.29
C SER A 581 27.84 -1.73 22.90
N GLU A 582 26.61 -2.22 23.06
CA GLU A 582 26.24 -3.60 22.70
C GLU A 582 26.45 -3.88 21.21
N LEU A 583 26.04 -2.95 20.35
CA LEU A 583 26.23 -3.04 18.90
C LEU A 583 27.71 -3.04 18.55
N THR A 584 28.51 -2.17 19.17
CA THR A 584 29.96 -2.10 18.94
C THR A 584 30.64 -3.41 19.28
N ASP A 585 30.38 -3.94 20.48
CA ASP A 585 30.99 -5.20 20.93
C ASP A 585 30.56 -6.36 20.03
N SER A 586 29.28 -6.43 19.67
CA SER A 586 28.75 -7.48 18.79
C SER A 586 29.35 -7.42 17.37
N LEU A 587 29.52 -6.23 16.80
CA LEU A 587 30.17 -6.08 15.49
C LEU A 587 31.63 -6.53 15.54
N ARG A 588 32.37 -6.23 16.61
CA ARG A 588 33.75 -6.68 16.80
C ARG A 588 33.84 -8.20 16.97
N GLU A 589 32.93 -8.80 17.73
CA GLU A 589 32.87 -10.26 17.89
C GLU A 589 32.62 -10.99 16.56
N LEU A 590 31.87 -10.35 15.66
CA LEU A 590 31.63 -10.84 14.30
C LEU A 590 32.77 -10.54 13.31
N GLY A 591 33.81 -9.82 13.73
CA GLY A 591 34.93 -9.40 12.88
C GLY A 591 34.55 -8.32 11.87
N LEU A 592 33.55 -7.50 12.18
CA LEU A 592 33.04 -6.39 11.36
C LEU A 592 33.52 -5.03 11.90
N ASP A 593 34.79 -4.94 12.27
CA ASP A 593 35.41 -3.72 12.82
C ASP A 593 35.31 -2.52 11.87
N ASP A 594 35.20 -2.76 10.56
CA ASP A 594 35.00 -1.74 9.53
C ASP A 594 33.66 -0.99 9.64
N LEU A 595 32.66 -1.61 10.29
CA LEU A 595 31.34 -1.00 10.48
C LEU A 595 31.22 -0.18 11.77
N VAL A 596 32.13 -0.39 12.74
CA VAL A 596 32.07 0.31 14.03
C VAL A 596 32.13 1.85 13.88
N PRO A 597 33.00 2.45 13.05
CA PRO A 597 33.00 3.90 12.84
C PRO A 597 31.69 4.44 12.24
N LEU A 598 30.90 3.60 11.56
CA LEU A 598 29.63 4.00 10.96
C LEU A 598 28.52 4.14 11.99
N ILE A 599 28.65 3.56 13.19
CA ILE A 599 27.63 3.71 14.25
C ILE A 599 27.39 5.20 14.58
N GLU A 600 28.47 5.98 14.64
CA GLU A 600 28.41 7.42 14.92
C GLU A 600 28.17 8.28 13.68
N SER A 601 28.76 7.90 12.53
CA SER A 601 28.85 8.75 11.34
C SER A 601 27.89 8.41 10.21
N ASN A 602 27.33 7.19 10.19
CA ASN A 602 26.39 6.71 9.17
C ASN A 602 25.67 5.42 9.63
N LEU A 603 24.82 5.53 10.65
CA LEU A 603 24.15 4.39 11.28
C LEU A 603 23.27 3.62 10.29
N PHE A 604 22.67 4.33 9.33
CA PHE A 604 21.92 3.71 8.23
C PHE A 604 22.79 2.78 7.38
N GLY A 605 24.06 3.15 7.15
CA GLY A 605 25.04 2.30 6.48
C GLY A 605 25.23 0.94 7.17
N VAL A 606 25.24 0.91 8.50
CA VAL A 606 25.27 -0.34 9.28
C VAL A 606 23.99 -1.16 9.04
N GLN A 607 22.82 -0.51 9.02
CA GLN A 607 21.53 -1.16 8.77
C GLN A 607 21.44 -1.80 7.38
N LEU A 608 22.10 -1.20 6.39
CA LEU A 608 22.10 -1.67 5.00
C LEU A 608 23.05 -2.84 4.75
N ASP A 609 24.05 -3.05 5.61
CA ASP A 609 25.08 -4.04 5.36
C ASP A 609 24.54 -5.47 5.51
N PRO A 610 24.61 -6.31 4.46
CA PRO A 610 24.05 -7.66 4.48
C PRO A 610 24.79 -8.61 5.43
N ARG A 611 25.98 -8.25 5.93
CA ARG A 611 26.75 -9.02 6.92
C ARG A 611 26.20 -8.87 8.33
N VAL A 612 25.41 -7.82 8.61
CA VAL A 612 24.86 -7.54 9.95
C VAL A 612 23.64 -8.43 10.20
N PRO A 613 23.64 -9.28 11.26
CA PRO A 613 22.52 -10.15 11.61
C PRO A 613 21.24 -9.38 11.93
N VAL A 614 20.09 -10.04 11.80
CA VAL A 614 18.77 -9.43 12.04
C VAL A 614 18.64 -8.92 13.47
N GLU A 615 19.21 -9.65 14.43
CA GLU A 615 19.18 -9.27 15.86
C GLU A 615 19.90 -7.94 16.11
N LEU A 616 21.02 -7.70 15.40
CA LEU A 616 21.73 -6.41 15.48
C LEU A 616 21.01 -5.32 14.67
N GLN A 617 20.28 -5.68 13.61
CA GLN A 617 19.44 -4.71 12.89
C GLN A 617 18.32 -4.17 13.80
N GLU A 618 17.74 -4.97 14.70
CA GLU A 618 16.76 -4.49 15.68
C GLU A 618 17.35 -3.45 16.64
N ILE A 619 18.62 -3.61 17.04
CA ILE A 619 19.35 -2.61 17.84
C ILE A 619 19.53 -1.31 17.04
N VAL A 620 19.94 -1.43 15.77
CA VAL A 620 20.10 -0.28 14.86
C VAL A 620 18.77 0.45 14.65
N ASP A 621 17.67 -0.28 14.43
CA ASP A 621 16.32 0.28 14.27
C ASP A 621 15.92 1.07 15.53
N ARG A 622 16.17 0.50 16.72
CA ARG A 622 15.87 1.18 17.98
C ARG A 622 16.70 2.46 18.17
N LEU A 623 17.98 2.44 17.80
CA LEU A 623 18.84 3.63 17.83
C LEU A 623 18.37 4.72 16.86
N LEU A 624 17.86 4.35 15.69
CA LEU A 624 17.27 5.29 14.73
C LEU A 624 15.98 5.91 15.29
N GLU A 625 15.12 5.11 15.92
CA GLU A 625 13.87 5.57 16.55
C GLU A 625 14.10 6.51 17.74
N LEU A 626 15.14 6.27 18.56
CA LEU A 626 15.49 7.13 19.69
C LEU A 626 15.81 8.57 19.24
N GLY A 627 16.28 8.77 18.01
CA GLY A 627 16.63 10.09 17.51
C GLY A 627 18.07 10.48 17.77
N THR A 628 18.46 11.66 17.29
CA THR A 628 19.80 12.23 17.46
C THR A 628 19.71 13.76 17.48
N PRO A 629 20.69 14.49 18.06
CA PRO A 629 20.70 15.94 18.03
C PRO A 629 20.66 16.40 16.58
N THR A 630 19.81 17.36 16.28
CA THR A 630 19.64 17.93 14.95
C THR A 630 19.79 19.43 15.05
N ALA A 631 20.67 20.00 14.25
CA ALA A 631 20.95 21.41 14.21
C ALA A 631 20.81 21.99 12.80
N VAL A 632 20.44 23.26 12.72
CA VAL A 632 20.45 24.04 11.48
C VAL A 632 21.42 25.19 11.67
N PHE A 633 22.31 25.36 10.69
CA PHE A 633 23.29 26.44 10.63
C PHE A 633 23.05 27.28 9.37
N LEU A 634 23.38 28.56 9.46
CA LEU A 634 23.74 29.35 8.29
C LEU A 634 25.25 29.30 8.13
N VAL A 635 25.73 28.99 6.93
CA VAL A 635 27.17 28.91 6.64
C VAL A 635 27.51 29.74 5.40
N PRO A 636 28.75 30.24 5.28
CA PRO A 636 29.18 30.91 4.05
C PRO A 636 29.07 29.97 2.85
N VAL A 637 28.61 30.50 1.72
CA VAL A 637 28.46 29.71 0.49
C VAL A 637 29.83 29.16 0.08
N GLY A 638 29.88 27.85 -0.23
CA GLY A 638 31.10 27.20 -0.67
C GLY A 638 32.03 26.75 0.48
N THR A 639 31.57 26.82 1.73
CA THR A 639 32.22 26.11 2.84
C THR A 639 32.27 24.61 2.49
N ASP A 640 33.44 23.98 2.65
CA ASP A 640 33.67 22.57 2.32
C ASP A 640 32.49 21.71 2.80
N ARG A 641 31.93 20.93 1.86
CA ARG A 641 30.70 20.16 2.01
C ARG A 641 30.95 18.82 2.67
#